data_AF-A0A0D9XGR5-F1
#
_entry.id   AF-A0A0D9XGR5-F1
#
_cell.length_a   1.000
_cell.length_b   1.000
_cell.length_c   1.000
_cell.angle_alpha   90.00
_cell.angle_beta   90.00
_cell.angle_gamma   90.00
#
_symmetry.space_group_name_H-M   'P 1'
#
loop_
_entity.id
_entity.type
_entity.pdbx_description
1 polymer ?
#
loop_
_entity_poly.entity_id
_entity_poly.type
_entity_poly.pdbx_seq_one_letter_code
_entity_poly.pdbx_strand_id
1 'polypeptide(L)'
;MEKAASFLSSLLGVGGGGSGGEELEPAATVRSILIYPIKSCRGISVPQAPITSTGFQWDRQWVVVNSKGRAYTQRVEPKLALVEVELPPEAFTEEWHPTPDSYLVVKAPGMDPLKIVLSTERPTVDDVSVWEWSGSAYDEGAEAAKWFSSYFGNPSRLVRFKEASEIRPTNPDYAQGYKIMFTDCFPFLIASQGSLDALNEILKEPVPMNRFRPNILVDGCDPYSEDLWKTMKINKLTFQGVKLCNRCKVPTINQENGIFGTEPTETLLTFRSDEVLRPSHKNKRQVYFGQNLVCRESLSSKGKGRIIRVGDPVYAFGISSKPPMDKGAAHLAGGSGEAPPSPVAATVKSILVYPIKSCRGISIPQAAITSTGFRWDRQWLVMSSKGRAFTQRVEPKLALIEVEMPQEAFTEEWQPATDSHMVIRAPGLDPLKIPLGAKRATVDDVSVWEWSGSAYDEGDEAAEWFSSYFGKPSRLVRFNEASEVRQTNPDYAEGYKVLFADAFPFLLASQGSVDALNSILKEPVPMNRFRPNIIVDGCHPYSEDLWKTIKIDKLTFLGVKLCDRCKVPTINQDNGIPGTEPTEALQALRSDEVLRPSHKNKSRVYFGQNLVCKESLSAKDKGRIIKVDDPVYVLESYPSSDEVPA
;
A
#
# COMPACT_ATOMS: atom_id res chain seq x y z
N MET A 1 -32.26 -18.01 -28.58
CA MET A 1 -33.07 -17.61 -27.40
C MET A 1 -33.42 -18.80 -26.50
N GLU A 2 -33.55 -20.03 -27.00
CA GLU A 2 -33.83 -21.22 -26.16
C GLU A 2 -32.68 -21.65 -25.23
N LYS A 3 -31.42 -21.40 -25.59
CA LYS A 3 -30.27 -21.67 -24.70
C LYS A 3 -30.17 -20.75 -23.47
N ALA A 4 -30.81 -19.58 -23.50
CA ALA A 4 -30.86 -18.66 -22.35
C ALA A 4 -32.00 -19.03 -21.37
N ALA A 5 -33.02 -19.76 -21.82
CA ALA A 5 -34.14 -20.19 -20.99
C ALA A 5 -33.79 -21.41 -20.12
N SER A 6 -32.91 -22.30 -20.61
CA SER A 6 -32.42 -23.46 -19.85
C SER A 6 -31.62 -23.06 -18.60
N PHE A 7 -30.90 -21.94 -18.64
CA PHE A 7 -30.08 -21.44 -17.52
C PHE A 7 -30.91 -20.88 -16.35
N LEU A 8 -32.11 -20.34 -16.64
CA LEU A 8 -33.00 -19.80 -15.61
C LEU A 8 -33.80 -20.88 -14.86
N SER A 9 -33.99 -22.06 -15.47
CA SER A 9 -34.73 -23.16 -14.84
C SER A 9 -33.92 -23.88 -13.75
N SER A 10 -32.58 -23.87 -13.81
CA SER A 10 -31.74 -24.48 -12.76
C SER A 10 -31.53 -23.58 -11.53
N LEU A 11 -31.82 -22.28 -11.66
CA LEU A 11 -31.66 -21.28 -10.60
C LEU A 11 -32.86 -21.21 -9.64
N LEU A 12 -34.02 -21.76 -10.02
CA LEU A 12 -35.26 -21.73 -9.23
C LEU A 12 -35.60 -23.10 -8.63
N GLY A 13 -34.61 -23.77 -8.03
CA GLY A 13 -34.84 -24.93 -7.16
C GLY A 13 -35.73 -24.57 -5.98
N VAL A 14 -37.04 -24.53 -6.21
CA VAL A 14 -38.07 -24.50 -5.18
C VAL A 14 -37.96 -25.82 -4.46
N GLY A 15 -37.41 -25.78 -3.25
CA GLY A 15 -37.35 -26.92 -2.34
C GLY A 15 -38.75 -27.41 -1.99
N GLY A 16 -39.25 -28.36 -2.79
CA GLY A 16 -40.24 -29.32 -2.36
C GLY A 16 -39.51 -30.51 -1.73
N GLY A 17 -39.83 -30.82 -0.48
CA GLY A 17 -39.23 -31.92 0.25
C GLY A 17 -39.38 -33.26 -0.49
N GLY A 18 -38.24 -33.85 -0.82
CA GLY A 18 -38.14 -35.20 -1.38
C GLY A 18 -36.74 -35.74 -1.18
N SER A 19 -36.60 -36.78 -0.37
CA SER A 19 -35.36 -37.51 -0.15
C SER A 19 -34.99 -38.32 -1.40
N GLY A 20 -34.03 -37.81 -2.19
CA GLY A 20 -33.36 -38.52 -3.28
C GLY A 20 -32.01 -37.87 -3.52
N GLY A 21 -30.91 -38.62 -3.39
CA GLY A 21 -29.56 -38.10 -3.59
C GLY A 21 -29.27 -37.89 -5.08
N GLU A 22 -29.31 -36.65 -5.54
CA GLU A 22 -28.69 -36.26 -6.81
C GLU A 22 -27.18 -36.12 -6.60
N GLU A 23 -26.39 -36.87 -7.37
CA GLU A 23 -24.93 -36.67 -7.44
C GLU A 23 -24.66 -35.29 -8.04
N LEU A 24 -23.90 -34.46 -7.32
CA LEU A 24 -23.48 -33.15 -7.80
C LEU A 24 -22.48 -33.32 -8.95
N GLU A 25 -22.78 -32.75 -10.12
CA GLU A 25 -21.84 -32.67 -11.25
C GLU A 25 -20.70 -31.68 -10.94
N PRO A 26 -19.45 -31.95 -11.38
CA PRO A 26 -18.33 -31.04 -11.19
C PRO A 26 -18.48 -29.79 -12.07
N ALA A 27 -18.12 -28.63 -11.53
CA ALA A 27 -18.13 -27.35 -12.25
C ALA A 27 -16.91 -27.20 -13.19
N ALA A 28 -15.80 -27.87 -12.87
CA ALA A 28 -14.57 -27.88 -13.66
C ALA A 28 -13.67 -29.07 -13.23
N THR A 29 -12.53 -29.25 -13.90
CA THR A 29 -11.48 -30.20 -13.51
C THR A 29 -10.14 -29.47 -13.38
N VAL A 30 -9.31 -29.83 -12.41
CA VAL A 30 -7.94 -29.30 -12.27
C VAL A 30 -7.09 -29.76 -13.45
N ARG A 31 -6.74 -28.83 -14.36
CA ARG A 31 -5.93 -29.08 -15.55
C ARG A 31 -4.43 -29.01 -15.27
N SER A 32 -4.01 -28.06 -14.44
CA SER A 32 -2.60 -27.91 -14.07
C SER A 32 -2.43 -27.28 -12.70
N ILE A 33 -1.37 -27.68 -12.01
CA ILE A 33 -0.96 -27.09 -10.73
C ILE A 33 0.41 -26.46 -10.94
N LEU A 34 0.51 -25.17 -10.62
CA LEU A 34 1.67 -24.34 -10.90
C LEU A 34 2.24 -23.77 -9.61
N ILE A 35 3.53 -24.03 -9.37
CA ILE A 35 4.29 -23.54 -8.22
C ILE A 35 5.33 -22.55 -8.73
N TYR A 36 5.57 -21.46 -8.01
CA TYR A 36 6.56 -20.46 -8.39
C TYR A 36 7.51 -20.25 -7.22
N PRO A 37 8.54 -21.09 -7.07
CA PRO A 37 9.33 -21.10 -5.84
C PRO A 37 9.99 -19.77 -5.53
N ILE A 38 10.59 -19.15 -6.54
CA ILE A 38 11.14 -17.81 -6.45
C ILE A 38 10.12 -16.80 -6.98
N LYS A 39 9.77 -15.81 -6.15
CA LYS A 39 8.87 -14.71 -6.54
C LYS A 39 9.36 -14.10 -7.85
N SER A 40 8.44 -13.93 -8.79
CA SER A 40 8.68 -13.34 -10.12
C SER A 40 9.46 -14.22 -11.12
N CYS A 41 9.98 -15.38 -10.73
CA CYS A 41 10.61 -16.32 -11.68
C CYS A 41 9.57 -17.21 -12.38
N ARG A 42 10.02 -18.06 -13.33
CA ARG A 42 9.15 -19.03 -14.01
C ARG A 42 8.54 -20.01 -13.01
N GLY A 43 7.33 -20.45 -13.32
CA GLY A 43 6.63 -21.47 -12.56
C GLY A 43 6.96 -22.87 -13.07
N ILE A 44 6.78 -23.86 -12.21
CA ILE A 44 6.87 -25.29 -12.52
C ILE A 44 5.48 -25.90 -12.48
N SER A 45 5.18 -26.75 -13.46
CA SER A 45 3.96 -27.55 -13.48
C SER A 45 4.20 -28.87 -12.77
N VAL A 46 3.34 -29.20 -11.81
CA VAL A 46 3.46 -30.39 -10.96
C VAL A 46 2.18 -31.23 -11.03
N PRO A 47 2.27 -32.57 -10.92
CA PRO A 47 1.09 -33.45 -10.98
C PRO A 47 0.20 -33.34 -9.73
N GLN A 48 0.76 -32.85 -8.62
CA GLN A 48 0.09 -32.69 -7.34
C GLN A 48 0.82 -31.64 -6.51
N ALA A 49 0.14 -31.03 -5.53
CA ALA A 49 0.79 -30.11 -4.60
C ALA A 49 0.15 -30.18 -3.19
N PRO A 50 0.96 -30.41 -2.15
CA PRO A 50 0.50 -30.33 -0.77
C PRO A 50 0.18 -28.87 -0.38
N ILE A 51 -0.84 -28.69 0.45
CA ILE A 51 -1.24 -27.40 0.99
C ILE A 51 -0.60 -27.18 2.36
N THR A 52 0.05 -26.03 2.51
CA THR A 52 0.60 -25.54 3.77
C THR A 52 -0.28 -24.41 4.33
N SER A 53 0.12 -23.87 5.48
CA SER A 53 -0.57 -22.70 6.07
C SER A 53 -0.42 -21.40 5.27
N THR A 54 0.43 -21.37 4.24
CA THR A 54 0.77 -20.17 3.43
C THR A 54 0.50 -20.32 1.94
N GLY A 55 -0.02 -21.45 1.46
CA GLY A 55 -0.27 -21.73 0.04
C GLY A 55 0.08 -23.17 -0.33
N PHE A 56 0.47 -23.40 -1.58
CA PHE A 56 1.11 -24.67 -1.93
C PHE A 56 2.51 -24.74 -1.35
N GLN A 57 2.96 -25.95 -1.04
CA GLN A 57 4.34 -26.21 -0.65
C GLN A 57 5.29 -25.66 -1.71
N TRP A 58 6.35 -24.99 -1.24
CA TRP A 58 7.37 -24.31 -2.04
C TRP A 58 6.93 -23.05 -2.77
N ASP A 59 5.67 -22.63 -2.73
CA ASP A 59 5.22 -21.48 -3.50
C ASP A 59 5.69 -20.14 -2.91
N ARG A 60 6.42 -19.35 -3.71
CA ARG A 60 6.99 -18.03 -3.38
C ARG A 60 7.68 -17.99 -2.00
N GLN A 61 8.42 -19.04 -1.65
CA GLN A 61 9.24 -19.03 -0.42
C GLN A 61 10.52 -18.22 -0.59
N TRP A 62 10.98 -18.01 -1.82
CA TRP A 62 12.18 -17.23 -2.12
C TRP A 62 11.87 -15.93 -2.83
N VAL A 63 12.76 -14.95 -2.69
CA VAL A 63 12.75 -13.70 -3.46
C VAL A 63 14.18 -13.20 -3.66
N VAL A 64 14.44 -12.56 -4.80
CA VAL A 64 15.71 -11.86 -5.02
C VAL A 64 15.58 -10.44 -4.48
N VAL A 65 16.57 -9.97 -3.73
CA VAL A 65 16.64 -8.61 -3.18
C VAL A 65 17.90 -7.88 -3.65
N ASN A 66 17.84 -6.56 -3.72
CA ASN A 66 19.01 -5.73 -3.99
C ASN A 66 19.89 -5.51 -2.74
N SER A 67 20.98 -4.74 -2.87
CA SER A 67 21.87 -4.39 -1.75
C SER A 67 21.20 -3.68 -0.56
N LYS A 68 20.02 -3.06 -0.77
CA LYS A 68 19.23 -2.38 0.25
C LYS A 68 18.12 -3.29 0.85
N GLY A 69 18.11 -4.60 0.53
CA GLY A 69 17.10 -5.54 1.01
C GLY A 69 15.73 -5.43 0.33
N ARG A 70 15.59 -4.63 -0.73
CA ARG A 70 14.31 -4.46 -1.46
C ARG A 70 14.15 -5.55 -2.51
N ALA A 71 12.99 -6.20 -2.54
CA ALA A 71 12.70 -7.26 -3.49
C ALA A 71 12.65 -6.76 -4.95
N TYR A 72 13.31 -7.52 -5.83
CA TYR A 72 13.06 -7.44 -7.25
C TYR A 72 11.79 -8.18 -7.63
N THR A 73 11.04 -7.58 -8.56
CA THR A 73 9.89 -8.19 -9.20
C THR A 73 10.01 -8.04 -10.70
N GLN A 74 9.25 -8.81 -11.50
CA GLN A 74 9.26 -8.61 -12.96
C GLN A 74 8.90 -7.17 -13.37
N ARG A 75 8.27 -6.39 -12.48
CA ARG A 75 7.93 -4.98 -12.74
C ARG A 75 9.15 -4.07 -12.84
N VAL A 76 10.22 -4.40 -12.13
CA VAL A 76 11.46 -3.61 -12.07
C VAL A 76 12.61 -4.34 -12.76
N GLU A 77 12.63 -5.68 -12.72
CA GLU A 77 13.63 -6.53 -13.35
C GLU A 77 12.94 -7.64 -14.16
N PRO A 78 12.55 -7.36 -15.41
CA PRO A 78 11.82 -8.31 -16.27
C PRO A 78 12.60 -9.59 -16.59
N LYS A 79 13.94 -9.57 -16.51
CA LYS A 79 14.78 -10.75 -16.76
C LYS A 79 14.51 -11.90 -15.78
N LEU A 80 13.84 -11.62 -14.66
CA LEU A 80 13.31 -12.65 -13.76
C LEU A 80 12.36 -13.61 -14.49
N ALA A 81 11.65 -13.17 -15.54
CA ALA A 81 10.79 -14.02 -16.37
C ALA A 81 11.55 -15.14 -17.12
N LEU A 82 12.87 -15.00 -17.26
CA LEU A 82 13.75 -15.97 -17.93
C LEU A 82 14.46 -16.90 -16.94
N VAL A 83 14.29 -16.68 -15.64
CA VAL A 83 14.89 -17.51 -14.61
C VAL A 83 14.01 -18.74 -14.42
N GLU A 84 14.55 -19.89 -14.80
CA GLU A 84 13.96 -21.20 -14.63
C GLU A 84 14.33 -21.78 -13.27
N VAL A 85 13.41 -22.55 -12.72
CA VAL A 85 13.52 -23.14 -11.39
C VAL A 85 13.12 -24.60 -11.48
N GLU A 86 13.89 -25.48 -10.86
CA GLU A 86 13.57 -26.89 -10.73
C GLU A 86 13.68 -27.32 -9.27
N LEU A 87 12.78 -28.22 -8.86
CA LEU A 87 12.77 -28.87 -7.56
C LEU A 87 12.64 -30.38 -7.78
N PRO A 88 13.10 -31.23 -6.83
CA PRO A 88 12.92 -32.67 -6.92
C PRO A 88 11.43 -33.02 -7.06
N PRO A 89 11.02 -33.97 -7.93
CA PRO A 89 9.62 -34.35 -8.08
C PRO A 89 8.93 -34.75 -6.77
N GLU A 90 9.65 -35.44 -5.90
CA GLU A 90 9.21 -35.87 -4.57
C GLU A 90 8.97 -34.71 -3.60
N ALA A 91 9.50 -33.51 -3.88
CA ALA A 91 9.27 -32.30 -3.08
C ALA A 91 7.79 -31.88 -3.07
N PHE A 92 6.98 -32.40 -3.99
CA PHE A 92 5.54 -32.18 -4.07
C PHE A 92 4.71 -33.38 -3.57
N THR A 93 5.30 -34.28 -2.79
CA THR A 93 4.56 -35.31 -2.04
C THR A 93 4.35 -34.87 -0.60
N GLU A 94 3.27 -35.33 0.04
CA GLU A 94 3.09 -35.11 1.48
C GLU A 94 4.22 -35.78 2.28
N GLU A 95 4.58 -35.17 3.42
CA GLU A 95 5.58 -35.70 4.35
C GLU A 95 7.03 -35.79 3.80
N TRP A 96 7.29 -35.28 2.59
CA TRP A 96 8.65 -35.16 2.08
C TRP A 96 9.42 -34.05 2.80
N HIS A 97 10.67 -34.36 3.15
CA HIS A 97 11.61 -33.43 3.76
C HIS A 97 12.90 -33.41 2.95
N PRO A 98 13.52 -32.23 2.78
CA PRO A 98 14.76 -32.12 2.02
C PRO A 98 15.91 -32.86 2.72
N THR A 99 16.70 -33.56 1.92
CA THR A 99 17.98 -34.15 2.31
C THR A 99 19.14 -33.22 1.92
N PRO A 100 20.38 -33.48 2.38
CA PRO A 100 21.56 -32.74 1.90
C PRO A 100 21.77 -32.77 0.38
N ASP A 101 21.21 -33.76 -0.31
CA ASP A 101 21.25 -33.91 -1.77
C ASP A 101 19.99 -33.37 -2.47
N SER A 102 19.13 -32.67 -1.75
CA SER A 102 17.93 -32.03 -2.30
C SER A 102 18.22 -30.58 -2.66
N TYR A 103 18.08 -30.24 -3.95
CA TYR A 103 18.45 -28.92 -4.46
C TYR A 103 17.27 -28.19 -5.09
N LEU A 104 17.18 -26.87 -4.83
CA LEU A 104 16.55 -25.92 -5.73
C LEU A 104 17.57 -25.60 -6.82
N VAL A 105 17.28 -25.95 -8.06
CA VAL A 105 18.15 -25.66 -9.21
C VAL A 105 17.62 -24.43 -9.93
N VAL A 106 18.49 -23.45 -10.18
CA VAL A 106 18.15 -22.20 -10.85
C VAL A 106 18.95 -22.09 -12.14
N LYS A 107 18.28 -21.80 -13.25
CA LYS A 107 18.90 -21.65 -14.58
C LYS A 107 18.47 -20.31 -15.19
N ALA A 108 19.33 -19.71 -15.98
CA ALA A 108 18.99 -18.53 -16.79
C ALA A 108 19.87 -18.46 -18.04
N PRO A 109 19.46 -17.74 -19.09
CA PRO A 109 20.25 -17.59 -20.30
C PRO A 109 21.67 -17.08 -20.04
N GLY A 110 22.67 -17.79 -20.56
CA GLY A 110 24.08 -17.42 -20.44
C GLY A 110 24.71 -17.66 -19.05
N MET A 111 24.01 -18.35 -18.14
CA MET A 111 24.50 -18.66 -16.80
C MET A 111 24.60 -20.18 -16.59
N ASP A 112 25.64 -20.62 -15.90
CA ASP A 112 25.73 -22.01 -15.43
C ASP A 112 24.62 -22.31 -14.40
N PRO A 113 24.07 -23.53 -14.34
CA PRO A 113 23.04 -23.87 -13.35
C PRO A 113 23.54 -23.68 -11.90
N LEU A 114 22.78 -22.91 -11.11
CA LEU A 114 23.01 -22.73 -9.68
C LEU A 114 22.25 -23.81 -8.90
N LYS A 115 22.91 -24.47 -7.95
CA LYS A 115 22.28 -25.43 -7.05
C LYS A 115 22.25 -24.91 -5.63
N ILE A 116 21.06 -24.84 -5.04
CA ILE A 116 20.85 -24.37 -3.67
C ILE A 116 20.34 -25.53 -2.84
N VAL A 117 21.14 -25.98 -1.87
CA VAL A 117 20.77 -27.07 -0.96
C VAL A 117 19.59 -26.65 -0.09
N LEU A 118 18.51 -27.44 -0.10
CA LEU A 118 17.26 -27.12 0.59
C LEU A 118 17.31 -27.37 2.10
N SER A 119 18.16 -28.30 2.56
CA SER A 119 18.28 -28.68 3.97
C SER A 119 19.32 -27.86 4.74
N THR A 120 20.05 -26.96 4.08
CA THR A 120 21.14 -26.21 4.72
C THR A 120 20.59 -25.13 5.64
N GLU A 121 21.14 -25.05 6.85
CA GLU A 121 20.92 -23.91 7.74
C GLU A 121 21.55 -22.66 7.14
N ARG A 122 20.78 -21.57 7.15
CA ARG A 122 21.17 -20.30 6.52
C ARG A 122 21.24 -19.20 7.56
N PRO A 123 22.20 -18.27 7.44
CA PRO A 123 22.23 -17.10 8.31
C PRO A 123 20.99 -16.23 8.04
N THR A 124 20.57 -15.47 9.05
CA THR A 124 19.50 -14.49 8.91
C THR A 124 20.06 -13.19 8.35
N VAL A 125 19.30 -12.58 7.44
CA VAL A 125 19.47 -11.19 7.01
C VAL A 125 18.21 -10.41 7.38
N ASP A 126 18.39 -9.24 7.98
CA ASP A 126 17.30 -8.34 8.37
C ASP A 126 17.01 -7.31 7.25
N ASP A 127 16.02 -6.46 7.48
CA ASP A 127 15.65 -5.37 6.58
C ASP A 127 15.21 -5.81 5.15
N VAL A 128 14.74 -7.05 4.99
CA VAL A 128 14.15 -7.50 3.72
C VAL A 128 12.76 -6.92 3.57
N SER A 129 12.45 -6.32 2.42
CA SER A 129 11.16 -5.67 2.15
C SER A 129 10.48 -6.17 0.87
N VAL A 130 9.18 -6.41 0.98
CA VAL A 130 8.27 -6.76 -0.13
C VAL A 130 6.95 -6.02 0.06
N TRP A 131 6.70 -5.02 -0.79
CA TRP A 131 5.61 -4.05 -0.60
C TRP A 131 5.73 -3.38 0.79
N GLU A 132 4.61 -3.21 1.50
CA GLU A 132 4.54 -2.63 2.85
C GLU A 132 5.15 -3.52 3.95
N TRP A 133 5.50 -4.77 3.63
CA TRP A 133 6.09 -5.67 4.61
C TRP A 133 7.61 -5.52 4.65
N SER A 134 8.17 -5.46 5.85
CA SER A 134 9.60 -5.57 6.13
C SER A 134 9.84 -6.55 7.27
N GLY A 135 10.87 -7.39 7.16
CA GLY A 135 11.24 -8.36 8.20
C GLY A 135 12.56 -9.05 7.91
N SER A 136 12.80 -10.17 8.58
CA SER A 136 14.00 -10.98 8.39
C SER A 136 13.80 -12.15 7.41
N ALA A 137 14.87 -12.62 6.80
CA ALA A 137 14.86 -13.76 5.87
C ALA A 137 16.14 -14.58 6.02
N TYR A 138 16.12 -15.82 5.55
CA TYR A 138 17.31 -16.66 5.43
C TYR A 138 18.09 -16.29 4.16
N ASP A 139 19.39 -16.10 4.29
CA ASP A 139 20.27 -15.79 3.17
C ASP A 139 20.79 -17.06 2.50
N GLU A 140 20.49 -17.25 1.20
CA GLU A 140 20.89 -18.48 0.50
C GLU A 140 22.38 -18.55 0.15
N GLY A 141 23.16 -17.57 0.58
CA GLY A 141 24.62 -17.62 0.63
C GLY A 141 25.32 -16.87 -0.49
N ALA A 142 26.64 -16.78 -0.38
CA ALA A 142 27.49 -15.99 -1.26
C ALA A 142 27.47 -16.45 -2.73
N GLU A 143 27.33 -17.76 -2.96
CA GLU A 143 27.25 -18.32 -4.32
C GLU A 143 25.97 -17.85 -5.04
N ALA A 144 24.81 -17.97 -4.37
CA ALA A 144 23.54 -17.49 -4.91
C ALA A 144 23.57 -15.96 -5.13
N ALA A 145 24.13 -15.21 -4.18
CA ALA A 145 24.30 -13.77 -4.32
C ALA A 145 25.19 -13.41 -5.54
N LYS A 146 26.32 -14.09 -5.71
CA LYS A 146 27.21 -13.89 -6.86
C LYS A 146 26.52 -14.23 -8.18
N TRP A 147 25.77 -15.33 -8.22
CA TRP A 147 25.05 -15.77 -9.42
C TRP A 147 24.02 -14.74 -9.88
N PHE A 148 23.11 -14.31 -8.98
CA PHE A 148 22.11 -13.30 -9.31
C PHE A 148 22.73 -11.93 -9.58
N SER A 149 23.80 -11.56 -8.87
CA SER A 149 24.51 -10.31 -9.13
C SER A 149 25.14 -10.27 -10.52
N SER A 150 25.69 -11.41 -10.96
CA SER A 150 26.28 -11.54 -12.29
C SER A 150 25.20 -11.49 -13.38
N TYR A 151 24.07 -12.16 -13.17
CA TYR A 151 22.97 -12.20 -14.14
C TYR A 151 22.29 -10.83 -14.33
N PHE A 152 22.07 -10.09 -13.24
CA PHE A 152 21.44 -8.75 -13.30
C PHE A 152 22.43 -7.61 -13.49
N GLY A 153 23.73 -7.84 -13.30
CA GLY A 153 24.76 -6.81 -13.36
C GLY A 153 24.78 -5.85 -12.16
N ASN A 154 24.05 -6.16 -11.09
CA ASN A 154 23.92 -5.33 -9.89
C ASN A 154 23.94 -6.19 -8.62
N PRO A 155 24.47 -5.70 -7.48
CA PRO A 155 24.49 -6.44 -6.22
C PRO A 155 23.11 -6.96 -5.82
N SER A 156 22.98 -8.28 -5.75
CA SER A 156 21.73 -9.01 -5.56
C SER A 156 21.94 -10.20 -4.63
N ARG A 157 20.91 -10.55 -3.85
CA ARG A 157 20.91 -11.73 -2.97
C ARG A 157 19.62 -12.51 -3.17
N LEU A 158 19.70 -13.83 -3.10
CA LEU A 158 18.50 -14.67 -2.96
C LEU A 158 18.25 -14.90 -1.47
N VAL A 159 17.02 -14.65 -1.02
CA VAL A 159 16.60 -14.88 0.35
C VAL A 159 15.36 -15.76 0.42
N ARG A 160 15.23 -16.53 1.50
CA ARG A 160 14.09 -17.42 1.79
C ARG A 160 13.33 -16.94 3.01
N PHE A 161 12.00 -16.99 2.94
CA PHE A 161 11.13 -16.52 4.00
C PHE A 161 11.38 -17.29 5.31
N LYS A 162 11.53 -16.56 6.42
CA LYS A 162 11.83 -17.12 7.73
C LYS A 162 10.56 -17.41 8.52
N GLU A 163 9.80 -18.43 8.10
CA GLU A 163 8.50 -18.76 8.71
C GLU A 163 8.58 -19.04 10.23
N ALA A 164 9.75 -19.44 10.73
CA ALA A 164 9.96 -19.68 12.16
C ALA A 164 9.78 -18.43 13.05
N SER A 165 10.01 -17.22 12.51
CA SER A 165 9.88 -15.97 13.28
C SER A 165 9.07 -14.88 12.57
N GLU A 166 8.74 -15.05 11.30
CA GLU A 166 8.07 -14.04 10.48
C GLU A 166 6.67 -14.45 10.06
N ILE A 167 5.75 -13.47 10.01
CA ILE A 167 4.38 -13.67 9.57
C ILE A 167 4.00 -12.54 8.60
N ARG A 168 3.48 -12.90 7.42
CA ARG A 168 2.81 -11.97 6.50
C ARG A 168 1.32 -12.32 6.44
N PRO A 169 0.44 -11.58 7.13
CA PRO A 169 -1.00 -11.84 7.05
C PRO A 169 -1.53 -11.43 5.67
N THR A 170 -2.55 -12.14 5.20
CA THR A 170 -3.38 -11.67 4.07
C THR A 170 -4.23 -10.47 4.51
N ASN A 171 -4.81 -9.75 3.55
CA ASN A 171 -5.70 -8.63 3.88
C ASN A 171 -6.95 -9.17 4.62
N PRO A 172 -7.19 -8.75 5.89
CA PRO A 172 -8.29 -9.25 6.70
C PRO A 172 -9.67 -8.92 6.13
N ASP A 173 -9.80 -7.87 5.31
CA ASP A 173 -11.07 -7.50 4.65
C ASP A 173 -11.58 -8.60 3.70
N TYR A 174 -10.65 -9.40 3.17
CA TYR A 174 -10.94 -10.46 2.22
C TYR A 174 -10.78 -11.86 2.83
N ALA A 175 -9.77 -12.05 3.70
CA ALA A 175 -9.46 -13.36 4.27
C ALA A 175 -8.76 -13.27 5.64
N GLN A 176 -9.50 -12.99 6.70
CA GLN A 176 -8.92 -12.93 8.05
C GLN A 176 -8.32 -14.29 8.50
N GLY A 177 -7.15 -14.23 9.16
CA GLY A 177 -6.49 -15.39 9.77
C GLY A 177 -5.57 -16.17 8.84
N TYR A 178 -5.60 -15.91 7.53
CA TYR A 178 -4.68 -16.52 6.57
C TYR A 178 -3.39 -15.73 6.46
N LYS A 179 -2.30 -16.43 6.15
CA LYS A 179 -0.97 -15.86 5.96
C LYS A 179 -0.37 -16.30 4.62
N ILE A 180 0.66 -15.59 4.18
CA ILE A 180 1.41 -15.81 2.95
C ILE A 180 2.91 -15.74 3.24
N MET A 181 3.74 -16.18 2.30
CA MET A 181 5.18 -15.86 2.28
C MET A 181 5.41 -14.68 1.32
N PHE A 182 6.28 -14.78 0.30
CA PHE A 182 6.55 -13.68 -0.62
C PHE A 182 5.51 -13.50 -1.74
N THR A 183 4.38 -14.20 -1.70
CA THR A 183 3.23 -13.97 -2.59
C THR A 183 2.70 -12.52 -2.46
N ASP A 184 1.96 -12.04 -3.47
CA ASP A 184 1.46 -10.65 -3.50
C ASP A 184 0.31 -10.41 -2.50
N CYS A 185 -0.75 -11.21 -2.54
CA CYS A 185 -1.96 -10.93 -1.76
C CYS A 185 -2.58 -12.14 -1.06
N PHE A 186 -2.72 -13.28 -1.75
CA PHE A 186 -3.41 -14.46 -1.23
C PHE A 186 -2.63 -15.75 -1.53
N PRO A 187 -2.86 -16.84 -0.77
CA PRO A 187 -2.11 -18.09 -0.89
C PRO A 187 -2.28 -18.80 -2.25
N PHE A 188 -3.42 -18.62 -2.92
CA PHE A 188 -3.70 -19.26 -4.20
C PHE A 188 -4.38 -18.30 -5.19
N LEU A 189 -4.13 -18.53 -6.48
CA LEU A 189 -4.84 -17.92 -7.59
C LEU A 189 -5.38 -19.04 -8.50
N ILE A 190 -6.68 -19.01 -8.79
CA ILE A 190 -7.32 -19.88 -9.79
C ILE A 190 -7.61 -19.11 -11.07
N ALA A 191 -7.50 -19.77 -12.22
CA ALA A 191 -7.95 -19.28 -13.52
C ALA A 191 -8.43 -20.46 -14.37
N SER A 192 -9.31 -20.23 -15.34
CA SER A 192 -9.76 -21.29 -16.25
C SER A 192 -9.10 -21.20 -17.63
N GLN A 193 -8.97 -22.36 -18.28
CA GLN A 193 -8.55 -22.46 -19.68
C GLN A 193 -9.56 -21.75 -20.60
N GLY A 194 -10.86 -21.92 -20.35
CA GLY A 194 -11.92 -21.22 -21.09
C GLY A 194 -11.80 -19.69 -21.03
N SER A 195 -11.43 -19.10 -19.88
CA SER A 195 -11.15 -17.66 -19.76
C SER A 195 -9.98 -17.20 -20.63
N LEU A 196 -8.92 -18.01 -20.73
CA LEU A 196 -7.76 -17.70 -21.55
C LEU A 196 -8.08 -17.81 -23.03
N ASP A 197 -8.79 -18.86 -23.42
CA ASP A 197 -9.18 -19.10 -24.80
C ASP A 197 -10.06 -17.96 -25.31
N ALA A 198 -11.07 -17.55 -24.52
CA ALA A 198 -11.93 -16.40 -24.84
C ALA A 198 -11.15 -15.08 -24.94
N LEU A 199 -10.10 -14.89 -24.14
CA LEU A 199 -9.21 -13.72 -24.27
C LEU A 199 -8.37 -13.80 -25.55
N ASN A 200 -7.83 -14.98 -25.86
CA ASN A 200 -6.97 -15.20 -27.02
C ASN A 200 -7.73 -15.11 -28.36
N GLU A 201 -9.05 -15.34 -28.36
CA GLU A 201 -9.90 -15.07 -29.53
C GLU A 201 -9.98 -13.59 -29.90
N ILE A 202 -9.79 -12.69 -28.93
CA ILE A 202 -9.88 -11.23 -29.11
C ILE A 202 -8.49 -10.63 -29.38
N LEU A 203 -7.44 -11.22 -28.80
CA LEU A 203 -6.07 -10.74 -28.96
C LEU A 203 -5.56 -10.92 -30.38
N LYS A 204 -4.83 -9.91 -30.88
CA LYS A 204 -4.11 -10.01 -32.16
C LYS A 204 -3.08 -11.15 -32.16
N GLU A 205 -2.39 -11.32 -31.03
CA GLU A 205 -1.43 -12.40 -30.81
C GLU A 205 -1.80 -13.12 -29.52
N PRO A 206 -2.12 -14.43 -29.57
CA PRO A 206 -2.44 -15.21 -28.39
C PRO A 206 -1.32 -15.18 -27.35
N VAL A 207 -1.70 -15.08 -26.07
CA VAL A 207 -0.78 -15.13 -24.95
C VAL A 207 -0.95 -16.43 -24.15
N PRO A 208 0.15 -16.99 -23.59
CA PRO A 208 0.08 -18.17 -22.74
C PRO A 208 -0.38 -17.88 -21.31
N MET A 209 -0.95 -18.90 -20.63
CA MET A 209 -1.40 -18.80 -19.23
C MET A 209 -0.29 -18.40 -18.25
N ASN A 210 0.96 -18.71 -18.57
CA ASN A 210 2.12 -18.42 -17.71
C ASN A 210 2.30 -16.90 -17.45
N ARG A 211 1.73 -16.02 -18.28
CA ARG A 211 1.70 -14.57 -18.05
C ARG A 211 0.77 -14.16 -16.88
N PHE A 212 -0.27 -14.94 -16.62
CA PHE A 212 -1.24 -14.69 -15.55
C PHE A 212 -0.87 -15.35 -14.22
N ARG A 213 0.06 -16.29 -14.27
CA ARG A 213 0.69 -16.91 -13.11
C ARG A 213 -0.27 -17.54 -12.07
N PRO A 214 -1.38 -18.21 -12.47
CA PRO A 214 -2.23 -18.90 -11.50
C PRO A 214 -1.48 -20.05 -10.83
N ASN A 215 -1.97 -20.48 -9.67
CA ASN A 215 -1.54 -21.70 -9.00
C ASN A 215 -2.37 -22.90 -9.43
N ILE A 216 -3.67 -22.69 -9.65
CA ILE A 216 -4.62 -23.72 -10.05
C ILE A 216 -5.19 -23.30 -11.40
N LEU A 217 -4.90 -24.07 -12.45
CA LEU A 217 -5.53 -23.94 -13.76
C LEU A 217 -6.62 -25.00 -13.85
N VAL A 218 -7.85 -24.59 -14.17
CA VAL A 218 -8.99 -25.50 -14.36
C VAL A 218 -9.49 -25.48 -15.79
N ASP A 219 -10.27 -26.49 -16.15
CA ASP A 219 -10.84 -26.68 -17.49
C ASP A 219 -12.24 -27.29 -17.40
N GLY A 220 -12.98 -27.24 -18.50
CA GLY A 220 -14.34 -27.77 -18.60
C GLY A 220 -15.43 -26.86 -18.03
N CYS A 221 -15.13 -25.57 -17.85
CA CYS A 221 -16.09 -24.57 -17.41
C CYS A 221 -16.24 -23.43 -18.43
N ASP A 222 -17.37 -22.75 -18.41
CA ASP A 222 -17.62 -21.59 -19.27
C ASP A 222 -16.57 -20.48 -19.01
N PRO A 223 -16.17 -19.69 -20.03
CA PRO A 223 -15.23 -18.59 -19.86
C PRO A 223 -15.64 -17.65 -18.72
N TYR A 224 -14.69 -17.36 -17.83
CA TYR A 224 -14.82 -16.50 -16.66
C TYR A 224 -15.83 -16.97 -15.61
N SER A 225 -16.33 -18.19 -15.69
CA SER A 225 -17.23 -18.74 -14.66
C SER A 225 -16.54 -18.86 -13.29
N GLU A 226 -15.21 -18.99 -13.26
CA GLU A 226 -14.43 -18.97 -12.01
C GLU A 226 -14.58 -17.68 -11.22
N ASP A 227 -14.96 -16.59 -11.89
CA ASP A 227 -15.23 -15.32 -11.22
C ASP A 227 -16.39 -15.45 -10.24
N LEU A 228 -17.33 -16.38 -10.44
CA LEU A 228 -18.56 -16.52 -9.65
C LEU A 228 -18.46 -17.54 -8.51
N TRP A 229 -17.37 -18.31 -8.45
CA TRP A 229 -17.22 -19.38 -7.48
C TRP A 229 -16.90 -18.82 -6.09
N LYS A 230 -17.85 -18.93 -5.16
CA LYS A 230 -17.65 -18.48 -3.76
C LYS A 230 -16.98 -19.53 -2.90
N THR A 231 -17.45 -20.77 -3.03
CA THR A 231 -16.89 -21.92 -2.32
C THR A 231 -16.62 -23.00 -3.33
N MET A 232 -15.42 -23.58 -3.31
CA MET A 232 -15.07 -24.73 -4.13
C MET A 232 -14.65 -25.88 -3.23
N LYS A 233 -15.06 -27.10 -3.60
CA LYS A 233 -14.45 -28.30 -3.06
C LYS A 233 -13.59 -28.96 -4.12
N ILE A 234 -12.35 -29.25 -3.75
CA ILE A 234 -11.43 -30.08 -4.52
C ILE A 234 -11.01 -31.19 -3.55
N ASN A 235 -11.42 -32.42 -3.82
CA ASN A 235 -11.36 -33.51 -2.84
C ASN A 235 -12.01 -33.14 -1.50
N LYS A 236 -11.26 -33.26 -0.40
CA LYS A 236 -11.69 -32.95 0.97
C LYS A 236 -11.39 -31.50 1.37
N LEU A 237 -10.88 -30.70 0.45
CA LEU A 237 -10.40 -29.34 0.71
C LEU A 237 -11.45 -28.31 0.29
N THR A 238 -11.67 -27.34 1.16
CA THR A 238 -12.64 -26.27 0.96
C THR A 238 -11.92 -24.97 0.66
N PHE A 239 -11.98 -24.55 -0.60
CA PHE A 239 -11.47 -23.26 -1.05
C PHE A 239 -12.58 -22.20 -1.01
N GLN A 240 -12.20 -20.97 -0.69
CA GLN A 240 -13.08 -19.81 -0.73
C GLN A 240 -12.55 -18.80 -1.75
N GLY A 241 -13.39 -18.38 -2.69
CA GLY A 241 -13.13 -17.31 -3.63
C GLY A 241 -13.30 -15.97 -2.96
N VAL A 242 -12.20 -15.25 -2.73
CA VAL A 242 -12.19 -14.07 -1.86
C VAL A 242 -12.13 -12.76 -2.63
N LYS A 243 -11.49 -12.74 -3.82
CA LYS A 243 -11.32 -11.50 -4.60
C LYS A 243 -10.95 -11.80 -6.05
N LEU A 244 -11.58 -11.13 -7.03
CA LEU A 244 -11.07 -11.13 -8.40
C LEU A 244 -9.61 -10.65 -8.45
N CYS A 245 -8.79 -11.32 -9.26
CA CYS A 245 -7.39 -10.97 -9.40
C CYS A 245 -7.22 -9.80 -10.35
N ASN A 246 -6.97 -8.62 -9.76
CA ASN A 246 -6.66 -7.42 -10.51
C ASN A 246 -5.25 -7.55 -11.10
N ARG A 247 -5.11 -7.32 -12.40
CA ARG A 247 -3.84 -7.52 -13.11
C ARG A 247 -3.00 -6.25 -13.10
N CYS A 248 -1.73 -6.38 -12.73
CA CYS A 248 -0.72 -5.34 -12.91
C CYS A 248 -0.08 -5.46 -14.30
N LYS A 249 1.07 -4.80 -14.53
CA LYS A 249 1.82 -4.90 -15.80
C LYS A 249 2.55 -6.23 -16.05
N VAL A 250 2.59 -7.15 -15.08
CA VAL A 250 3.33 -8.42 -15.24
C VAL A 250 2.84 -9.27 -16.42
N PRO A 251 1.52 -9.42 -16.68
CA PRO A 251 1.05 -10.16 -17.84
C PRO A 251 1.47 -9.56 -19.18
N THR A 252 1.95 -8.31 -19.23
CA THR A 252 2.45 -7.70 -20.46
C THR A 252 3.90 -8.06 -20.77
N ILE A 253 4.58 -8.78 -19.87
CA ILE A 253 5.95 -9.24 -20.06
C ILE A 253 5.93 -10.58 -20.78
N ASN A 254 6.60 -10.64 -21.94
CA ASN A 254 6.79 -11.90 -22.64
C ASN A 254 7.75 -12.79 -21.84
N GLN A 255 7.26 -13.96 -21.43
CA GLN A 255 8.01 -14.85 -20.55
C GLN A 255 9.17 -15.58 -21.25
N GLU A 256 9.29 -15.53 -22.58
CA GLU A 256 10.38 -16.15 -23.35
C GLU A 256 11.58 -15.21 -23.59
N ASN A 257 11.36 -13.89 -23.58
CA ASN A 257 12.44 -12.92 -23.83
C ASN A 257 12.54 -11.79 -22.79
N GLY A 258 11.62 -11.71 -21.83
CA GLY A 258 11.61 -10.70 -20.76
C GLY A 258 11.26 -9.29 -21.23
N ILE A 259 10.75 -9.13 -22.46
CA ILE A 259 10.42 -7.80 -23.03
C ILE A 259 9.00 -7.39 -22.62
N PHE A 260 8.84 -6.13 -22.23
CA PHE A 260 7.53 -5.52 -21.99
C PHE A 260 6.77 -5.27 -23.30
N GLY A 261 5.48 -5.57 -23.29
CA GLY A 261 4.49 -5.07 -24.24
C GLY A 261 3.37 -4.31 -23.52
N THR A 262 2.27 -4.09 -24.25
CA THR A 262 1.02 -3.50 -23.74
C THR A 262 -0.07 -4.56 -23.55
N GLU A 263 -0.03 -5.64 -24.33
CA GLU A 263 -1.00 -6.74 -24.26
C GLU A 263 -0.62 -7.80 -23.22
N PRO A 264 -1.59 -8.37 -22.47
CA PRO A 264 -3.03 -8.37 -22.73
C PRO A 264 -3.82 -7.25 -22.04
N THR A 265 -3.16 -6.26 -21.43
CA THR A 265 -3.83 -5.23 -20.61
C THR A 265 -4.73 -4.32 -21.45
N GLU A 266 -4.31 -3.92 -22.65
CA GLU A 266 -5.12 -3.09 -23.55
C GLU A 266 -6.39 -3.82 -24.00
N THR A 267 -6.28 -5.08 -24.39
CA THR A 267 -7.46 -5.87 -24.75
C THR A 267 -8.38 -6.10 -23.55
N LEU A 268 -7.84 -6.46 -22.38
CA LEU A 268 -8.64 -6.64 -21.17
C LEU A 268 -9.32 -5.34 -20.71
N LEU A 269 -8.77 -4.16 -21.02
CA LEU A 269 -9.39 -2.88 -20.71
C LEU A 269 -10.77 -2.73 -21.39
N THR A 270 -10.95 -3.32 -22.56
CA THR A 270 -12.16 -3.16 -23.38
C THR A 270 -13.36 -3.96 -22.87
N PHE A 271 -13.15 -5.08 -22.16
CA PHE A 271 -14.24 -5.98 -21.77
C PHE A 271 -14.12 -6.60 -20.37
N ARG A 272 -12.92 -6.56 -19.75
CA ARG A 272 -12.66 -7.05 -18.39
C ARG A 272 -12.02 -6.00 -17.49
N SER A 273 -12.30 -4.74 -17.75
CA SER A 273 -11.96 -3.63 -16.85
C SER A 273 -13.00 -3.46 -15.77
N ASP A 274 -12.65 -2.64 -14.79
CA ASP A 274 -13.59 -2.11 -13.83
C ASP A 274 -14.73 -1.34 -14.49
N GLU A 275 -14.49 -0.60 -15.57
CA GLU A 275 -15.54 0.07 -16.31
C GLU A 275 -16.64 -0.89 -16.79
N VAL A 276 -16.25 -2.09 -17.22
CA VAL A 276 -17.17 -3.08 -17.80
C VAL A 276 -17.75 -4.00 -16.74
N LEU A 277 -16.90 -4.62 -15.92
CA LEU A 277 -17.33 -5.63 -14.95
C LEU A 277 -17.95 -5.02 -13.71
N ARG A 278 -17.54 -3.79 -13.37
CA ARG A 278 -17.95 -3.09 -12.15
C ARG A 278 -18.17 -1.61 -12.47
N PRO A 279 -19.16 -1.24 -13.31
CA PRO A 279 -19.31 0.13 -13.84
C PRO A 279 -19.46 1.21 -12.76
N SER A 280 -19.80 0.83 -11.52
CA SER A 280 -19.84 1.69 -10.33
C SER A 280 -18.50 1.87 -9.60
N HIS A 281 -17.43 1.18 -10.03
CA HIS A 281 -16.09 1.24 -9.46
C HIS A 281 -15.33 2.48 -9.93
N LYS A 282 -14.50 3.07 -9.04
CA LYS A 282 -13.87 4.38 -9.24
C LYS A 282 -12.67 4.38 -10.19
N ASN A 283 -11.84 3.34 -10.14
CA ASN A 283 -10.75 3.17 -11.09
C ASN A 283 -11.26 2.41 -12.31
N LYS A 284 -11.57 3.11 -13.41
CA LYS A 284 -12.08 2.49 -14.64
C LYS A 284 -11.06 1.61 -15.37
N ARG A 285 -9.76 1.78 -15.09
CA ARG A 285 -8.68 1.18 -15.89
C ARG A 285 -8.09 -0.11 -15.30
N GLN A 286 -8.53 -0.54 -14.13
CA GLN A 286 -8.03 -1.80 -13.57
C GLN A 286 -8.71 -2.99 -14.25
N VAL A 287 -7.91 -3.93 -14.75
CA VAL A 287 -8.38 -5.14 -15.45
C VAL A 287 -8.31 -6.40 -14.59
N TYR A 288 -9.10 -7.42 -14.91
CA TYR A 288 -9.27 -8.64 -14.12
C TYR A 288 -9.04 -9.92 -14.95
N PHE A 289 -8.35 -10.89 -14.35
CA PHE A 289 -8.22 -12.24 -14.89
C PHE A 289 -7.86 -13.24 -13.77
N GLY A 290 -8.76 -14.20 -13.54
CA GLY A 290 -8.68 -15.20 -12.46
C GLY A 290 -9.17 -14.67 -11.11
N GLN A 291 -9.24 -15.56 -10.12
CA GLN A 291 -9.79 -15.32 -8.80
C GLN A 291 -8.82 -15.76 -7.68
N ASN A 292 -8.63 -14.94 -6.67
CA ASN A 292 -7.80 -15.27 -5.51
C ASN A 292 -8.57 -16.17 -4.54
N LEU A 293 -7.90 -17.18 -4.00
CA LEU A 293 -8.48 -18.16 -3.08
C LEU A 293 -7.73 -18.27 -1.75
N VAL A 294 -8.44 -18.73 -0.74
CA VAL A 294 -7.89 -19.30 0.51
C VAL A 294 -8.44 -20.71 0.74
N CYS A 295 -7.72 -21.57 1.46
CA CYS A 295 -8.16 -22.93 1.78
C CYS A 295 -8.43 -23.06 3.27
N ARG A 296 -9.67 -23.34 3.67
CA ARG A 296 -10.08 -23.40 5.08
C ARG A 296 -9.20 -24.34 5.91
N GLU A 297 -8.84 -25.49 5.35
CA GLU A 297 -8.04 -26.50 6.01
C GLU A 297 -6.60 -26.04 6.28
N SER A 298 -6.10 -24.98 5.60
CA SER A 298 -4.76 -24.42 5.85
C SER A 298 -4.61 -23.76 7.22
N LEU A 299 -5.72 -23.40 7.88
CA LEU A 299 -5.73 -22.79 9.22
C LEU A 299 -5.50 -23.80 10.35
N SER A 300 -5.75 -25.09 10.09
CA SER A 300 -5.54 -26.14 11.09
C SER A 300 -4.12 -26.71 10.95
N SER A 301 -3.42 -26.94 12.05
CA SER A 301 -2.16 -27.72 12.05
C SER A 301 -2.40 -29.24 12.02
N LYS A 302 -3.66 -29.69 12.11
CA LYS A 302 -4.04 -31.11 12.22
C LYS A 302 -4.76 -31.59 10.94
N GLY A 303 -4.18 -32.58 10.26
CA GLY A 303 -4.82 -33.30 9.15
C GLY A 303 -3.81 -33.83 8.15
N LYS A 304 -3.97 -35.09 7.71
CA LYS A 304 -3.25 -35.70 6.58
C LYS A 304 -4.13 -35.66 5.32
N GLY A 305 -3.54 -35.78 4.13
CA GLY A 305 -4.28 -35.84 2.86
C GLY A 305 -4.68 -34.46 2.33
N ARG A 306 -3.90 -33.41 2.62
CA ARG A 306 -4.15 -32.04 2.15
C ARG A 306 -3.40 -31.79 0.85
N ILE A 307 -3.81 -32.51 -0.17
CA ILE A 307 -3.17 -32.48 -1.48
C ILE A 307 -4.24 -32.34 -2.56
N ILE A 308 -3.96 -31.51 -3.55
CA ILE A 308 -4.70 -31.52 -4.81
C ILE A 308 -3.84 -32.14 -5.91
N ARG A 309 -4.48 -32.73 -6.90
CA ARG A 309 -3.88 -33.44 -8.03
C ARG A 309 -4.47 -32.92 -9.33
N VAL A 310 -3.68 -32.97 -10.39
CA VAL A 310 -4.21 -32.81 -11.74
C VAL A 310 -5.24 -33.90 -11.99
N GLY A 311 -6.38 -33.52 -12.56
CA GLY A 311 -7.54 -34.38 -12.78
C GLY A 311 -8.57 -34.35 -11.66
N ASP A 312 -8.29 -33.71 -10.51
CA ASP A 312 -9.28 -33.61 -9.45
C ASP A 312 -10.52 -32.81 -9.92
N PRO A 313 -11.75 -33.29 -9.63
CA PRO A 313 -12.96 -32.54 -9.91
C PRO A 313 -13.07 -31.33 -8.97
N VAL A 314 -13.54 -30.22 -9.53
CA VAL A 314 -13.83 -28.99 -8.79
C VAL A 314 -15.34 -28.82 -8.71
N TYR A 315 -15.89 -28.91 -7.50
CA TYR A 315 -17.29 -28.66 -7.24
C TYR A 315 -17.46 -27.23 -6.74
N ALA A 316 -18.13 -26.37 -7.51
CA ALA A 316 -18.38 -24.99 -7.12
C ALA A 316 -19.78 -24.86 -6.48
N PHE A 317 -19.84 -24.19 -5.33
CA PHE A 317 -21.05 -23.96 -4.55
C PHE A 317 -21.28 -22.46 -4.34
N GLY A 318 -22.55 -22.09 -4.18
CA GLY A 318 -22.94 -20.69 -3.99
C GLY A 318 -22.64 -19.83 -5.22
N ILE A 319 -22.93 -20.36 -6.41
CA ILE A 319 -22.85 -19.64 -7.69
C ILE A 319 -23.72 -18.40 -7.56
N SER A 320 -23.07 -17.25 -7.57
CA SER A 320 -23.72 -15.96 -7.37
C SER A 320 -24.11 -15.39 -8.73
N SER A 321 -25.24 -14.68 -8.83
CA SER A 321 -25.63 -13.97 -10.07
C SER A 321 -24.65 -12.84 -10.47
N LYS A 322 -23.65 -12.59 -9.63
CA LYS A 322 -22.58 -11.59 -9.70
C LYS A 322 -21.30 -12.20 -9.11
N PRO A 323 -20.07 -11.89 -9.60
CA PRO A 323 -18.82 -12.33 -8.96
C PRO A 323 -18.82 -11.98 -7.46
N PRO A 324 -18.01 -12.61 -6.56
CA PRO A 324 -17.83 -12.10 -5.22
C PRO A 324 -17.44 -10.63 -5.32
N MET A 325 -18.41 -9.78 -5.03
CA MET A 325 -18.27 -8.34 -5.03
C MET A 325 -17.80 -7.92 -3.64
N ASP A 326 -16.99 -6.87 -3.58
CA ASP A 326 -17.00 -6.02 -2.39
C ASP A 326 -18.45 -5.60 -2.13
N LYS A 327 -18.89 -5.75 -0.88
CA LYS A 327 -20.29 -5.53 -0.50
C LYS A 327 -20.73 -4.10 -0.86
N GLY A 328 -21.69 -3.96 -1.77
CA GLY A 328 -22.35 -2.69 -2.09
C GLY A 328 -23.55 -2.83 -3.03
N ALA A 329 -24.68 -2.24 -2.63
CA ALA A 329 -25.95 -2.02 -3.35
C ALA A 329 -26.43 -0.60 -2.96
N ALA A 330 -27.23 0.20 -3.67
CA ALA A 330 -27.64 0.37 -5.07
C ALA A 330 -28.40 1.74 -5.16
N HIS A 331 -28.32 2.44 -6.31
CA HIS A 331 -29.27 3.46 -6.87
C HIS A 331 -29.55 4.78 -6.07
N LEU A 332 -29.84 5.98 -6.61
CA LEU A 332 -30.44 6.52 -7.86
C LEU A 332 -29.80 7.87 -8.30
N ALA A 333 -30.17 8.30 -9.51
CA ALA A 333 -29.65 9.44 -10.30
C ALA A 333 -30.14 10.86 -9.92
N GLY A 334 -29.43 11.89 -10.42
CA GLY A 334 -30.05 13.16 -10.84
C GLY A 334 -29.22 14.46 -10.70
N GLY A 335 -28.87 15.08 -11.84
CA GLY A 335 -29.14 16.50 -12.16
C GLY A 335 -28.26 17.63 -11.60
N SER A 336 -27.58 18.33 -12.52
CA SER A 336 -26.69 19.50 -12.37
C SER A 336 -27.39 20.87 -12.26
N GLY A 337 -26.77 21.82 -11.53
CA GLY A 337 -27.00 23.28 -11.65
C GLY A 337 -26.20 24.11 -10.64
N GLU A 338 -25.34 25.03 -11.09
CA GLU A 338 -24.49 25.94 -10.29
C GLU A 338 -25.29 27.01 -9.50
N ALA A 339 -24.78 27.40 -8.31
CA ALA A 339 -25.39 28.38 -7.40
C ALA A 339 -24.34 29.41 -6.86
N PRO A 340 -24.78 30.63 -6.43
CA PRO A 340 -23.92 31.80 -6.10
C PRO A 340 -23.23 31.70 -4.70
N PRO A 341 -22.30 32.61 -4.31
CA PRO A 341 -21.33 32.34 -3.24
C PRO A 341 -21.93 32.22 -1.83
N SER A 342 -21.42 31.22 -1.10
CA SER A 342 -21.90 30.74 0.20
C SER A 342 -21.50 31.66 1.39
N PRO A 343 -22.29 31.71 2.49
CA PRO A 343 -21.89 32.38 3.74
C PRO A 343 -20.58 31.84 4.34
N VAL A 344 -19.94 32.63 5.23
CA VAL A 344 -18.73 32.21 5.97
C VAL A 344 -18.98 30.86 6.64
N ALA A 345 -18.15 29.87 6.34
CA ALA A 345 -18.33 28.50 6.80
C ALA A 345 -17.55 28.19 8.09
N ALA A 346 -16.41 28.86 8.30
CA ALA A 346 -15.55 28.73 9.47
C ALA A 346 -14.58 29.92 9.58
N THR A 347 -13.76 29.94 10.63
CA THR A 347 -12.66 30.90 10.83
C THR A 347 -11.37 30.14 11.14
N VAL A 348 -10.21 30.60 10.66
CA VAL A 348 -8.90 30.03 11.01
C VAL A 348 -8.61 30.29 12.50
N LYS A 349 -8.58 29.23 13.31
CA LYS A 349 -8.31 29.30 14.75
C LYS A 349 -6.83 29.29 15.09
N SER A 350 -6.04 28.48 14.38
CA SER A 350 -4.61 28.32 14.64
C SER A 350 -3.89 27.84 13.40
N ILE A 351 -2.65 28.29 13.24
CA ILE A 351 -1.74 27.86 12.19
C ILE A 351 -0.54 27.19 12.86
N LEU A 352 -0.24 25.96 12.44
CA LEU A 352 0.91 25.21 12.92
C LEU A 352 1.88 24.88 11.79
N VAL A 353 3.16 25.05 12.10
CA VAL A 353 4.28 24.61 11.26
C VAL A 353 5.08 23.56 12.02
N TYR A 354 5.58 22.55 11.33
CA TYR A 354 6.41 21.50 11.94
C TYR A 354 7.76 21.46 11.23
N PRO A 355 8.74 22.29 11.67
CA PRO A 355 9.99 22.44 10.94
C PRO A 355 10.72 21.12 10.70
N ILE A 356 10.83 20.31 11.75
CA ILE A 356 11.44 18.99 11.70
C ILE A 356 10.34 17.94 11.59
N LYS A 357 10.43 17.06 10.58
CA LYS A 357 9.51 15.93 10.41
C LYS A 357 9.41 15.14 11.71
N SER A 358 8.19 14.86 12.14
CA SER A 358 7.88 14.09 13.35
C SER A 358 8.19 14.77 14.70
N CYS A 359 8.76 15.98 14.76
CA CYS A 359 8.90 16.75 16.00
C CYS A 359 7.65 17.59 16.33
N ARG A 360 7.63 18.28 17.48
CA ARG A 360 6.53 19.18 17.87
C ARG A 360 6.36 20.32 16.87
N GLY A 361 5.12 20.79 16.74
CA GLY A 361 4.79 21.94 15.90
C GLY A 361 4.86 23.24 16.69
N ILE A 362 5.03 24.33 15.97
CA ILE A 362 5.00 25.70 16.48
C ILE A 362 3.71 26.38 16.02
N SER A 363 3.01 27.03 16.95
CA SER A 363 1.84 27.85 16.63
C SER A 363 2.31 29.24 16.24
N ILE A 364 1.81 29.75 15.12
CA ILE A 364 2.17 31.06 14.57
C ILE A 364 0.91 31.85 14.21
N PRO A 365 0.92 33.19 14.34
CA PRO A 365 -0.26 34.02 14.06
C PRO A 365 -0.55 34.16 12.56
N GLN A 366 0.46 33.95 11.72
CA GLN A 366 0.36 34.01 10.26
C GLN A 366 1.46 33.18 9.61
N ALA A 367 1.23 32.72 8.39
CA ALA A 367 2.20 31.92 7.66
C ALA A 367 2.20 32.23 6.16
N ALA A 368 3.39 32.43 5.60
CA ALA A 368 3.60 32.51 4.17
C ALA A 368 3.49 31.12 3.52
N ILE A 369 2.84 31.07 2.36
CA ILE A 369 2.68 29.87 1.54
C ILE A 369 3.75 29.85 0.44
N THR A 370 4.43 28.71 0.37
CA THR A 370 5.43 28.38 -0.65
C THR A 370 4.86 27.34 -1.63
N SER A 371 5.63 26.96 -2.65
CA SER A 371 5.26 25.86 -3.57
C SER A 371 5.16 24.49 -2.90
N THR A 372 5.59 24.35 -1.63
CA THR A 372 5.66 23.08 -0.91
C THR A 372 4.89 23.05 0.41
N GLY A 373 4.13 24.11 0.74
CA GLY A 373 3.37 24.23 1.99
C GLY A 373 3.66 25.54 2.70
N PHE A 374 3.41 25.60 4.02
CA PHE A 374 3.86 26.75 4.81
C PHE A 374 5.38 26.83 4.81
N ARG A 375 5.89 28.07 4.84
CA ARG A 375 7.31 28.32 4.99
C ARG A 375 7.86 27.56 6.20
N TRP A 376 9.00 26.89 6.02
CA TRP A 376 9.68 26.03 7.00
C TRP A 376 9.00 24.70 7.32
N ASP A 377 7.82 24.39 6.79
CA ASP A 377 7.11 23.17 7.15
C ASP A 377 7.79 21.90 6.60
N ARG A 378 8.17 20.99 7.52
CA ARG A 378 8.88 19.73 7.26
C ARG A 378 10.07 19.90 6.30
N GLN A 379 10.84 20.97 6.50
CA GLN A 379 12.10 21.19 5.78
C GLN A 379 13.24 20.33 6.30
N TRP A 380 13.18 19.93 7.58
CA TRP A 380 14.19 19.09 8.21
C TRP A 380 13.68 17.68 8.49
N LEU A 381 14.63 16.75 8.56
CA LEU A 381 14.41 15.34 8.85
C LEU A 381 15.57 14.82 9.70
N VAL A 382 15.27 13.98 10.70
CA VAL A 382 16.30 13.17 11.38
C VAL A 382 16.41 11.83 10.67
N MET A 383 17.63 11.37 10.40
CA MET A 383 17.89 10.11 9.72
C MET A 383 18.93 9.25 10.43
N SER A 384 18.91 7.95 10.18
CA SER A 384 19.93 7.01 10.62
C SER A 384 21.24 7.15 9.83
N SER A 385 22.29 6.46 10.27
CA SER A 385 23.56 6.33 9.51
C SER A 385 23.42 5.73 8.12
N LYS A 386 22.30 5.03 7.82
CA LYS A 386 21.99 4.47 6.49
C LYS A 386 21.14 5.42 5.62
N GLY A 387 20.94 6.68 6.04
CA GLY A 387 20.14 7.65 5.31
C GLY A 387 18.61 7.44 5.41
N ARG A 388 18.14 6.58 6.33
CA ARG A 388 16.69 6.32 6.49
C ARG A 388 16.05 7.29 7.49
N ALA A 389 14.96 7.92 7.09
CA ALA A 389 14.13 8.77 7.96
C ALA A 389 13.72 8.10 9.28
N PHE A 390 13.93 8.79 10.39
CA PHE A 390 13.21 8.53 11.64
C PHE A 390 11.86 9.23 11.62
N THR A 391 10.84 8.53 12.09
CA THR A 391 9.48 9.07 12.26
C THR A 391 8.96 8.65 13.62
N GLN A 392 7.93 9.32 14.16
CA GLN A 392 7.31 8.91 15.43
C GLN A 392 6.83 7.45 15.43
N ARG A 393 6.69 6.80 14.25
CA ARG A 393 6.33 5.38 14.15
C ARG A 393 7.43 4.44 14.63
N VAL A 394 8.69 4.85 14.48
CA VAL A 394 9.88 4.07 14.84
C VAL A 394 10.62 4.69 16.03
N GLU A 395 10.62 6.01 16.14
CA GLU A 395 11.20 6.79 17.24
C GLU A 395 10.14 7.71 17.89
N PRO A 396 9.25 7.19 18.77
CA PRO A 396 8.22 7.99 19.44
C PRO A 396 8.76 9.19 20.22
N LYS A 397 10.01 9.11 20.72
CA LYS A 397 10.71 10.21 21.41
C LYS A 397 10.82 11.49 20.59
N LEU A 398 10.70 11.43 19.25
CA LEU A 398 10.60 12.62 18.41
C LEU A 398 9.46 13.55 18.83
N ALA A 399 8.38 13.01 19.43
CA ALA A 399 7.25 13.77 19.95
C ALA A 399 7.60 14.71 21.12
N LEU A 400 8.74 14.49 21.79
CA LEU A 400 9.22 15.27 22.92
C LEU A 400 10.19 16.38 22.51
N ILE A 401 10.55 16.44 21.23
CA ILE A 401 11.48 17.43 20.73
C ILE A 401 10.70 18.70 20.39
N GLU A 402 11.02 19.75 21.13
CA GLU A 402 10.50 21.10 20.94
C GLU A 402 11.38 21.86 19.97
N VAL A 403 10.73 22.67 19.14
CA VAL A 403 11.36 23.50 18.13
C VAL A 403 10.89 24.92 18.33
N GLU A 404 11.80 25.89 18.26
CA GLU A 404 11.51 27.31 18.33
C GLU A 404 12.22 28.02 17.18
N MET A 405 11.55 28.98 16.56
CA MET A 405 12.07 29.82 15.48
C MET A 405 11.54 31.25 15.64
N PRO A 406 12.25 32.28 15.12
CA PRO A 406 11.77 33.65 15.13
C PRO A 406 10.40 33.77 14.44
N GLN A 407 9.47 34.55 15.02
CA GLN A 407 8.11 34.66 14.50
C GLN A 407 8.07 35.30 13.10
N GLU A 408 8.94 36.28 12.87
CA GLU A 408 9.15 36.94 11.59
C GLU A 408 9.63 35.97 10.50
N ALA A 409 10.23 34.83 10.87
CA ALA A 409 10.71 33.83 9.91
C ALA A 409 9.59 33.24 9.05
N PHE A 410 8.34 33.30 9.51
CA PHE A 410 7.18 32.77 8.80
C PHE A 410 6.54 33.77 7.84
N THR A 411 7.08 34.97 7.73
CA THR A 411 6.66 35.96 6.72
C THR A 411 7.34 35.72 5.37
N GLU A 412 6.75 36.22 4.29
CA GLU A 412 7.23 35.95 2.92
C GLU A 412 8.60 36.60 2.64
N GLU A 413 8.81 37.82 3.13
CA GLU A 413 9.98 38.64 2.80
C GLU A 413 11.17 38.41 3.73
N TRP A 414 10.98 37.69 4.84
CA TRP A 414 12.05 37.48 5.80
C TRP A 414 13.20 36.65 5.21
N GLN A 415 14.42 37.01 5.59
CA GLN A 415 15.63 36.25 5.28
C GLN A 415 16.42 36.04 6.56
N PRO A 416 17.04 34.87 6.76
CA PRO A 416 17.81 34.60 7.96
C PRO A 416 19.01 35.54 8.06
N ALA A 417 19.11 36.26 9.17
CA ALA A 417 20.32 36.98 9.56
C ALA A 417 21.37 35.98 10.06
N THR A 418 22.62 36.44 10.24
CA THR A 418 23.74 35.60 10.70
C THR A 418 23.51 34.99 12.08
N ASP A 419 22.69 35.62 12.91
CA ASP A 419 22.30 35.19 14.26
C ASP A 419 20.90 34.55 14.31
N SER A 420 20.27 34.28 13.16
CA SER A 420 18.98 33.60 13.10
C SER A 420 19.14 32.10 13.25
N HIS A 421 18.53 31.53 14.29
CA HIS A 421 18.64 30.11 14.63
C HIS A 421 17.26 29.46 14.80
N MET A 422 17.18 28.18 14.43
CA MET A 422 16.19 27.27 14.98
C MET A 422 16.76 26.68 16.27
N VAL A 423 16.00 26.75 17.36
CA VAL A 423 16.40 26.18 18.66
C VAL A 423 15.64 24.86 18.85
N ILE A 424 16.37 23.80 19.17
CA ILE A 424 15.85 22.46 19.39
C ILE A 424 16.08 22.08 20.85
N ARG A 425 15.04 21.60 21.53
CA ARG A 425 15.11 21.17 22.94
C ARG A 425 14.54 19.77 23.08
N ALA A 426 15.13 18.97 23.96
CA ALA A 426 14.57 17.69 24.36
C ALA A 426 14.90 17.39 25.82
N PRO A 427 14.13 16.52 26.49
CA PRO A 427 14.37 16.18 27.90
C PRO A 427 15.79 15.66 28.14
N GLY A 428 16.48 16.26 29.10
CA GLY A 428 17.81 15.84 29.55
C GLY A 428 18.98 16.28 28.67
N LEU A 429 18.76 17.16 27.68
CA LEU A 429 19.83 17.72 26.84
C LEU A 429 19.82 19.24 26.86
N ASP A 430 21.01 19.83 26.71
CA ASP A 430 21.14 21.27 26.50
C ASP A 430 20.53 21.68 25.15
N PRO A 431 20.01 22.91 25.02
CA PRO A 431 19.39 23.38 23.79
C PRO A 431 20.40 23.42 22.63
N LEU A 432 20.04 22.81 21.49
CA LEU A 432 20.81 22.85 20.25
C LEU A 432 20.36 24.03 19.39
N LYS A 433 21.31 24.79 18.84
CA LYS A 433 21.04 25.90 17.92
C LYS A 433 21.48 25.54 16.51
N ILE A 434 20.55 25.57 15.57
CA ILE A 434 20.81 25.34 14.14
C ILE A 434 20.73 26.68 13.40
N PRO A 435 21.84 27.21 12.86
CA PRO A 435 21.82 28.46 12.11
C PRO A 435 21.03 28.31 10.80
N LEU A 436 20.04 29.17 10.59
CA LEU A 436 19.11 29.06 9.44
C LEU A 436 19.74 29.49 8.11
N GLY A 437 20.71 30.40 8.16
CA GLY A 437 21.44 30.93 7.00
C GLY A 437 22.75 30.19 6.68
N ALA A 438 23.11 29.13 7.42
CA ALA A 438 24.37 28.44 7.19
C ALA A 438 24.42 27.71 5.85
N LYS A 439 25.57 27.77 5.19
CA LYS A 439 25.91 26.89 4.07
C LYS A 439 26.27 25.53 4.64
N ARG A 440 25.71 24.47 4.06
CA ARG A 440 25.84 23.09 4.53
C ARG A 440 26.35 22.20 3.41
N ALA A 441 27.07 21.16 3.79
CA ALA A 441 27.49 20.12 2.85
C ALA A 441 26.27 19.31 2.40
N THR A 442 26.29 18.84 1.16
CA THR A 442 25.29 17.91 0.65
C THR A 442 25.63 16.49 1.08
N VAL A 443 24.61 15.72 1.44
CA VAL A 443 24.67 14.28 1.68
C VAL A 443 23.63 13.60 0.79
N ASP A 444 24.03 12.51 0.15
CA ASP A 444 23.18 11.70 -0.73
C ASP A 444 22.49 10.56 0.04
N ASP A 445 21.70 9.75 -0.67
CA ASP A 445 21.03 8.56 -0.15
C ASP A 445 20.06 8.81 1.04
N VAL A 446 19.55 10.03 1.17
CA VAL A 446 18.48 10.35 2.13
C VAL A 446 17.17 9.79 1.62
N SER A 447 16.48 9.00 2.43
CA SER A 447 15.24 8.32 2.04
C SER A 447 14.08 8.57 3.01
N VAL A 448 12.92 8.86 2.44
CA VAL A 448 11.64 8.93 3.14
C VAL A 448 10.58 8.29 2.25
N TRP A 449 9.92 7.25 2.75
CA TRP A 449 8.99 6.44 1.94
C TRP A 449 9.68 5.85 0.70
N GLU A 450 9.02 5.90 -0.45
CA GLU A 450 9.55 5.49 -1.75
C GLU A 450 10.55 6.49 -2.35
N TRP A 451 10.66 7.70 -1.79
CA TRP A 451 11.58 8.72 -2.28
C TRP A 451 12.98 8.53 -1.70
N SER A 452 13.99 8.74 -2.55
CA SER A 452 15.39 8.89 -2.17
C SER A 452 16.06 10.00 -2.98
N GLY A 453 16.91 10.80 -2.35
CA GLY A 453 17.65 11.89 -2.98
C GLY A 453 18.69 12.49 -2.04
N SER A 454 19.10 13.73 -2.30
CA SER A 454 20.07 14.46 -1.49
C SER A 454 19.44 15.40 -0.46
N ALA A 455 20.21 15.76 0.56
CA ALA A 455 19.86 16.74 1.57
C ALA A 455 21.10 17.52 2.03
N TYR A 456 20.91 18.62 2.73
CA TYR A 456 21.96 19.37 3.39
C TYR A 456 22.18 18.84 4.81
N ASP A 457 23.40 18.49 5.16
CA ASP A 457 23.78 18.02 6.49
C ASP A 457 23.93 19.19 7.47
N GLU A 458 23.19 19.17 8.59
CA GLU A 458 23.24 20.25 9.58
C GLU A 458 24.47 20.23 10.50
N GLY A 459 25.41 19.30 10.25
CA GLY A 459 26.73 19.26 10.85
C GLY A 459 26.85 18.32 12.04
N ASP A 460 28.09 18.13 12.49
CA ASP A 460 28.42 17.11 13.49
C ASP A 460 27.87 17.44 14.88
N GLU A 461 27.76 18.72 15.26
CA GLU A 461 27.10 19.11 16.52
C GLU A 461 25.64 18.63 16.56
N ALA A 462 24.90 18.80 15.46
CA ALA A 462 23.53 18.31 15.37
C ALA A 462 23.50 16.77 15.38
N ALA A 463 24.42 16.13 14.67
CA ALA A 463 24.53 14.67 14.64
C ALA A 463 24.81 14.09 16.04
N GLU A 464 25.75 14.67 16.78
CA GLU A 464 26.11 14.28 18.15
C GLU A 464 24.93 14.48 19.11
N TRP A 465 24.24 15.60 19.02
CA TRP A 465 23.08 15.89 19.85
C TRP A 465 21.95 14.88 19.65
N PHE A 466 21.55 14.62 18.39
CA PHE A 466 20.51 13.64 18.09
C PHE A 466 20.98 12.21 18.40
N SER A 467 22.25 11.90 18.18
CA SER A 467 22.81 10.58 18.50
C SER A 467 22.79 10.31 20.00
N SER A 468 23.11 11.33 20.80
CA SER A 468 23.03 11.27 22.26
C SER A 468 21.59 11.10 22.73
N TYR A 469 20.64 11.83 22.13
CA TYR A 469 19.22 11.73 22.49
C TYR A 469 18.62 10.33 22.21
N PHE A 470 18.93 9.75 21.05
CA PHE A 470 18.39 8.45 20.64
C PHE A 470 19.24 7.26 21.08
N GLY A 471 20.47 7.48 21.53
CA GLY A 471 21.43 6.43 21.87
C GLY A 471 21.97 5.66 20.66
N LYS A 472 21.91 6.25 19.46
CA LYS A 472 22.34 5.62 18.21
C LYS A 472 22.70 6.65 17.13
N PRO A 473 23.58 6.30 16.16
CA PRO A 473 23.99 7.23 15.11
C PRO A 473 22.81 7.84 14.36
N SER A 474 22.70 9.16 14.47
CA SER A 474 21.59 9.97 13.97
C SER A 474 22.12 11.27 13.39
N ARG A 475 21.56 11.74 12.28
CA ARG A 475 21.91 13.05 11.68
C ARG A 475 20.66 13.87 11.38
N LEU A 476 20.74 15.18 11.58
CA LEU A 476 19.72 16.13 11.13
C LEU A 476 20.09 16.62 9.73
N VAL A 477 19.13 16.57 8.81
CA VAL A 477 19.30 17.06 7.44
C VAL A 477 18.18 18.00 7.03
N ARG A 478 18.48 18.94 6.14
CA ARG A 478 17.52 19.86 5.51
C ARG A 478 17.34 19.52 4.03
N PHE A 479 16.12 19.56 3.52
CA PHE A 479 15.83 19.17 2.14
C PHE A 479 16.67 19.99 1.14
N ASN A 480 17.23 19.32 0.13
CA ASN A 480 18.04 20.00 -0.89
C ASN A 480 17.17 20.53 -2.04
N GLU A 481 16.47 21.63 -1.80
CA GLU A 481 15.57 22.26 -2.79
C GLU A 481 16.28 22.74 -4.07
N ALA A 482 17.62 22.82 -4.07
CA ALA A 482 18.39 23.24 -5.22
C ALA A 482 18.51 22.15 -6.30
N SER A 483 18.49 20.87 -5.91
CA SER A 483 18.62 19.74 -6.85
C SER A 483 17.45 18.75 -6.78
N GLU A 484 16.67 18.76 -5.70
CA GLU A 484 15.64 17.76 -5.46
C GLU A 484 14.22 18.30 -5.62
N VAL A 485 13.33 17.43 -6.10
CA VAL A 485 11.88 17.69 -6.16
C VAL A 485 11.14 16.44 -5.71
N ARG A 486 10.26 16.59 -4.71
CA ARG A 486 9.26 15.58 -4.35
C ARG A 486 7.88 16.04 -4.79
N GLN A 487 7.26 15.31 -5.71
CA GLN A 487 5.91 15.58 -6.16
C GLN A 487 4.89 14.93 -5.22
N THR A 488 3.73 15.56 -5.11
CA THR A 488 2.51 14.93 -4.56
C THR A 488 2.07 13.79 -5.49
N ASN A 489 1.21 12.89 -5.00
CA ASN A 489 0.65 11.86 -5.86
C ASN A 489 -0.22 12.53 -6.96
N PRO A 490 0.10 12.34 -8.26
CA PRO A 490 -0.59 13.01 -9.35
C PRO A 490 -2.07 12.61 -9.47
N ASP A 491 -2.47 11.45 -8.95
CA ASP A 491 -3.88 11.01 -8.93
C ASP A 491 -4.77 11.92 -8.09
N TYR A 492 -4.19 12.67 -7.15
CA TYR A 492 -4.91 13.55 -6.22
C TYR A 492 -4.58 15.03 -6.44
N ALA A 493 -3.32 15.34 -6.73
CA ALA A 493 -2.86 16.72 -6.90
C ALA A 493 -1.66 16.76 -7.85
N GLU A 494 -1.92 16.80 -9.16
CA GLU A 494 -0.85 16.93 -10.15
C GLU A 494 -0.16 18.31 -10.08
N GLY A 495 1.16 18.32 -10.26
CA GLY A 495 1.97 19.55 -10.33
C GLY A 495 2.39 20.16 -8.98
N TYR A 496 1.80 19.70 -7.87
CA TYR A 496 2.18 20.15 -6.53
C TYR A 496 3.39 19.38 -5.98
N LYS A 497 4.04 19.97 -4.98
CA LYS A 497 5.29 19.47 -4.42
C LYS A 497 5.24 19.46 -2.90
N VAL A 498 6.08 18.63 -2.29
CA VAL A 498 6.30 18.59 -0.85
C VAL A 498 7.79 18.50 -0.56
N LEU A 499 8.21 18.85 0.67
CA LEU A 499 9.57 18.62 1.15
C LEU A 499 9.63 17.29 1.88
N PHE A 500 9.88 17.22 3.20
CA PHE A 500 9.80 15.96 3.95
C PHE A 500 8.40 15.62 4.49
N ALA A 501 7.35 16.36 4.13
CA ALA A 501 5.96 16.00 4.46
C ALA A 501 5.57 14.60 3.90
N ASP A 502 4.53 13.98 4.46
CA ASP A 502 4.13 12.62 4.05
C ASP A 502 3.59 12.59 2.62
N ALA A 503 2.55 13.37 2.32
CA ALA A 503 1.87 13.29 1.03
C ALA A 503 1.45 14.64 0.42
N PHE A 504 1.03 15.63 1.24
CA PHE A 504 0.49 16.90 0.74
C PHE A 504 1.04 18.11 1.51
N PRO A 505 1.02 19.33 0.92
CA PRO A 505 1.56 20.55 1.52
C PRO A 505 0.85 21.02 2.79
N PHE A 506 -0.45 20.76 2.90
CA PHE A 506 -1.26 21.20 4.02
C PHE A 506 -2.20 20.10 4.51
N LEU A 507 -2.43 20.07 5.82
CA LEU A 507 -3.51 19.33 6.45
C LEU A 507 -4.40 20.31 7.21
N LEU A 508 -5.70 20.27 6.96
CA LEU A 508 -6.71 21.04 7.68
C LEU A 508 -7.55 20.13 8.58
N ALA A 509 -7.90 20.60 9.78
CA ALA A 509 -8.86 19.93 10.67
C ALA A 509 -9.67 20.98 11.45
N SER A 510 -10.90 20.67 11.83
CA SER A 510 -11.72 21.60 12.63
C SER A 510 -11.65 21.30 14.13
N GLN A 511 -11.79 22.35 14.95
CA GLN A 511 -11.95 22.21 16.39
C GLN A 511 -13.17 21.35 16.72
N GLY A 512 -14.29 21.57 16.03
CA GLY A 512 -15.51 20.79 16.21
C GLY A 512 -15.27 19.28 16.02
N SER A 513 -14.41 18.87 15.07
CA SER A 513 -14.05 17.46 14.85
C SER A 513 -13.31 16.84 16.03
N VAL A 514 -12.32 17.54 16.62
CA VAL A 514 -11.58 16.99 17.76
C VAL A 514 -12.45 16.98 19.02
N ASP A 515 -13.33 17.97 19.19
CA ASP A 515 -14.26 18.01 20.32
C ASP A 515 -15.29 16.89 20.24
N ALA A 516 -15.83 16.62 19.04
CA ALA A 516 -16.73 15.50 18.80
C ALA A 516 -16.04 14.15 19.06
N LEU A 517 -14.78 13.99 18.65
CA LEU A 517 -14.01 12.79 18.94
C LEU A 517 -13.77 12.63 20.44
N ASN A 518 -13.39 13.71 21.13
CA ASN A 518 -13.15 13.69 22.58
C ASN A 518 -14.40 13.39 23.40
N SER A 519 -15.60 13.68 22.88
CA SER A 519 -16.86 13.36 23.56
C SER A 519 -17.11 11.87 23.76
N ILE A 520 -16.44 11.00 22.98
CA ILE A 520 -16.56 9.54 23.10
C ILE A 520 -15.32 8.86 23.70
N LEU A 521 -14.25 9.62 23.93
CA LEU A 521 -13.00 9.11 24.48
C LEU A 521 -13.04 9.14 26.02
N LYS A 522 -12.53 8.08 26.64
CA LYS A 522 -12.35 8.06 28.11
C LYS A 522 -11.36 9.13 28.57
N GLU A 523 -10.30 9.33 27.81
CA GLU A 523 -9.28 10.36 28.03
C GLU A 523 -9.19 11.25 26.78
N PRO A 524 -9.49 12.55 26.88
CA PRO A 524 -9.42 13.44 25.73
C PRO A 524 -8.00 13.51 25.13
N VAL A 525 -7.93 13.56 23.81
CA VAL A 525 -6.68 13.77 23.07
C VAL A 525 -6.60 15.19 22.51
N PRO A 526 -5.43 15.83 22.57
CA PRO A 526 -5.22 17.16 21.98
C PRO A 526 -5.10 17.10 20.45
N MET A 527 -5.48 18.19 19.77
CA MET A 527 -5.37 18.35 18.31
C MET A 527 -3.94 18.14 17.78
N ASN A 528 -2.91 18.43 18.59
CA ASN A 528 -1.51 18.29 18.21
C ASN A 528 -1.11 16.84 17.87
N ARG A 529 -1.87 15.82 18.30
CA ARG A 529 -1.67 14.42 17.90
C ARG A 529 -1.99 14.17 16.42
N PHE A 530 -2.90 14.96 15.84
CA PHE A 530 -3.30 14.85 14.43
C PHE A 530 -2.41 15.67 13.48
N ARG A 531 -1.63 16.58 14.04
CA ARG A 531 -0.60 17.37 13.35
C ARG A 531 -1.10 18.20 12.14
N PRO A 532 -2.31 18.82 12.18
CA PRO A 532 -2.76 19.69 11.10
C PRO A 532 -1.90 20.95 11.02
N ASN A 533 -1.85 21.55 9.83
CA ASN A 533 -1.25 22.86 9.62
C ASN A 533 -2.25 23.99 9.84
N ILE A 534 -3.52 23.76 9.48
CA ILE A 534 -4.59 24.76 9.60
C ILE A 534 -5.67 24.16 10.51
N ILE A 535 -5.94 24.83 11.63
CA ILE A 535 -7.08 24.49 12.49
C ILE A 535 -8.15 25.55 12.27
N VAL A 536 -9.38 25.14 12.01
CA VAL A 536 -10.54 26.03 11.83
C VAL A 536 -11.56 25.83 12.94
N ASP A 537 -12.41 26.83 13.18
CA ASP A 537 -13.49 26.79 14.18
C ASP A 537 -14.79 27.39 13.60
N GLY A 538 -15.91 27.11 14.26
CA GLY A 538 -17.23 27.64 13.88
C GLY A 538 -17.99 26.82 12.82
N CYS A 539 -17.44 25.69 12.37
CA CYS A 539 -18.15 24.74 11.51
C CYS A 539 -18.67 23.52 12.29
N HIS A 540 -19.69 22.83 11.76
CA HIS A 540 -20.15 21.56 12.32
C HIS A 540 -19.02 20.52 12.28
N PRO A 541 -18.92 19.62 13.29
CA PRO A 541 -17.90 18.57 13.32
C PRO A 541 -17.82 17.79 12.01
N TYR A 542 -16.61 17.62 11.51
CA TYR A 542 -16.27 16.89 10.30
C TYR A 542 -16.78 17.49 8.98
N SER A 543 -17.32 18.71 9.00
CA SER A 543 -17.74 19.39 7.76
C SER A 543 -16.57 19.60 6.80
N GLU A 544 -15.35 19.74 7.34
CA GLU A 544 -14.14 19.89 6.54
C GLU A 544 -13.86 18.71 5.62
N ASP A 545 -14.41 17.52 5.88
CA ASP A 545 -14.24 16.35 5.03
C ASP A 545 -14.75 16.62 3.61
N LEU A 546 -15.80 17.42 3.48
CA LEU A 546 -16.51 17.67 2.22
C LEU A 546 -16.02 18.92 1.49
N TRP A 547 -15.09 19.68 2.05
CA TRP A 547 -14.66 20.95 1.46
C TRP A 547 -13.81 20.70 0.22
N LYS A 548 -14.40 20.81 -0.97
CA LYS A 548 -13.70 20.54 -2.23
C LYS A 548 -12.87 21.74 -2.68
N THR A 549 -13.48 22.93 -2.64
CA THR A 549 -12.81 24.19 -2.94
C THR A 549 -13.16 25.19 -1.85
N ILE A 550 -12.16 25.72 -1.16
CA ILE A 550 -12.33 26.75 -0.14
C ILE A 550 -11.47 27.98 -0.43
N LYS A 551 -11.87 29.11 0.13
CA LYS A 551 -11.13 30.35 0.09
C LYS A 551 -10.81 30.83 1.50
N ILE A 552 -9.55 31.15 1.75
CA ILE A 552 -9.05 31.76 2.98
C ILE A 552 -8.30 33.02 2.56
N ASP A 553 -8.75 34.18 3.06
CA ASP A 553 -8.35 35.49 2.52
C ASP A 553 -8.51 35.53 0.98
N LYS A 554 -7.45 35.79 0.22
CA LYS A 554 -7.45 35.81 -1.25
C LYS A 554 -7.02 34.49 -1.89
N LEU A 555 -6.70 33.47 -1.08
CA LEU A 555 -6.08 32.22 -1.54
C LEU A 555 -7.11 31.10 -1.66
N THR A 556 -6.98 30.32 -2.73
CA THR A 556 -7.86 29.20 -3.06
C THR A 556 -7.19 27.89 -2.67
N PHE A 557 -7.81 27.13 -1.78
CA PHE A 557 -7.37 25.80 -1.41
C PHE A 557 -8.31 24.75 -2.00
N LEU A 558 -7.73 23.64 -2.44
CA LEU A 558 -8.45 22.47 -2.94
C LEU A 558 -8.31 21.35 -1.93
N GLY A 559 -9.44 20.83 -1.44
CA GLY A 559 -9.48 19.62 -0.63
C GLY A 559 -9.30 18.41 -1.53
N VAL A 560 -8.11 17.81 -1.49
CA VAL A 560 -7.69 16.82 -2.49
C VAL A 560 -7.75 15.40 -1.98
N LYS A 561 -7.74 15.19 -0.66
CA LYS A 561 -7.78 13.85 -0.08
C LYS A 561 -8.15 13.85 1.41
N LEU A 562 -9.04 12.98 1.88
CA LEU A 562 -9.16 12.72 3.33
C LEU A 562 -7.83 12.24 3.93
N CYS A 563 -7.50 12.68 5.13
CA CYS A 563 -6.25 12.29 5.78
C CYS A 563 -6.41 10.94 6.50
N ASP A 564 -5.88 9.88 5.88
CA ASP A 564 -5.77 8.57 6.51
C ASP A 564 -4.79 8.62 7.69
N ARG A 565 -5.25 8.15 8.84
CA ARG A 565 -4.47 8.19 10.07
C ARG A 565 -3.74 6.86 10.24
N CYS A 566 -2.42 6.96 10.35
CA CYS A 566 -1.56 5.89 10.86
C CYS A 566 -1.53 5.89 12.40
N LYS A 567 -0.62 5.12 13.01
CA LYS A 567 -0.45 5.07 14.48
C LYS A 567 0.11 6.34 15.15
N VAL A 568 0.55 7.36 14.41
CA VAL A 568 1.15 8.57 15.01
C VAL A 568 0.24 9.29 16.02
N PRO A 569 -1.07 9.46 15.79
CA PRO A 569 -1.96 10.05 16.77
C PRO A 569 -2.07 9.27 18.09
N THR A 570 -1.60 8.02 18.15
CA THR A 570 -1.60 7.27 19.40
C THR A 570 -0.37 7.55 20.27
N ILE A 571 0.61 8.30 19.76
CA ILE A 571 1.77 8.73 20.53
C ILE A 571 1.37 9.92 21.40
N ASN A 572 1.47 9.76 22.73
CA ASN A 572 1.30 10.86 23.66
C ASN A 572 2.44 11.87 23.45
N GLN A 573 2.10 13.11 23.13
CA GLN A 573 3.09 14.11 22.78
C GLN A 573 3.88 14.63 23.99
N ASP A 574 3.44 14.39 25.23
CA ASP A 574 4.08 14.88 26.46
C ASP A 574 5.08 13.91 27.07
N ASN A 575 4.90 12.60 26.84
CA ASN A 575 5.81 11.57 27.37
C ASN A 575 6.36 10.60 26.30
N GLY A 576 5.91 10.71 25.05
CA GLY A 576 6.37 9.88 23.93
C GLY A 576 5.90 8.42 23.99
N ILE A 577 5.01 8.07 24.94
CA ILE A 577 4.52 6.71 25.12
C ILE A 577 3.44 6.41 24.07
N PRO A 578 3.55 5.31 23.30
CA PRO A 578 2.51 4.87 22.38
C PRO A 578 1.31 4.29 23.13
N GLY A 579 0.10 4.59 22.68
CA GLY A 579 -1.15 3.96 23.10
C GLY A 579 -1.94 3.36 21.93
N THR A 580 -3.22 3.10 22.14
CA THR A 580 -4.18 2.65 21.11
C THR A 580 -5.10 3.79 20.65
N GLU A 581 -5.51 4.67 21.57
CA GLU A 581 -6.37 5.82 21.26
C GLU A 581 -5.58 6.99 20.64
N PRO A 582 -6.15 7.71 19.66
CA PRO A 582 -7.57 7.72 19.27
C PRO A 582 -7.91 6.75 18.10
N THR A 583 -7.04 5.80 17.76
CA THR A 583 -7.26 4.95 16.56
C THR A 583 -8.48 4.05 16.72
N GLU A 584 -8.73 3.53 17.92
CA GLU A 584 -9.89 2.67 18.20
C GLU A 584 -11.20 3.45 18.09
N ALA A 585 -11.27 4.64 18.70
CA ALA A 585 -12.40 5.56 18.54
C ALA A 585 -12.64 5.97 17.08
N LEU A 586 -11.57 6.29 16.35
CA LEU A 586 -11.67 6.61 14.93
C LEU A 586 -12.06 5.40 14.09
N GLN A 587 -11.70 4.18 14.47
CA GLN A 587 -12.15 2.97 13.78
C GLN A 587 -13.67 2.81 13.89
N ALA A 588 -14.23 3.13 15.06
CA ALA A 588 -15.66 3.05 15.32
C ALA A 588 -16.48 4.18 14.67
N LEU A 589 -15.95 5.40 14.59
CA LEU A 589 -16.69 6.57 14.12
C LEU A 589 -16.33 7.05 12.72
N ARG A 590 -15.06 6.89 12.34
CA ARG A 590 -14.45 7.59 11.21
C ARG A 590 -13.56 6.67 10.38
N SER A 591 -13.87 5.38 10.38
CA SER A 591 -13.25 4.44 9.46
C SER A 591 -13.81 4.61 8.06
N ASP A 592 -13.13 3.99 7.10
CA ASP A 592 -13.70 3.80 5.76
C ASP A 592 -15.09 3.16 5.83
N GLU A 593 -15.31 2.21 6.73
CA GLU A 593 -16.63 1.56 6.87
C GLU A 593 -17.74 2.55 7.23
N VAL A 594 -17.43 3.57 8.03
CA VAL A 594 -18.43 4.54 8.49
C VAL A 594 -18.57 5.70 7.53
N LEU A 595 -17.46 6.28 7.08
CA LEU A 595 -17.48 7.51 6.27
C LEU A 595 -17.63 7.22 4.79
N ARG A 596 -17.12 6.08 4.36
CA ARG A 596 -17.07 5.70 2.96
C ARG A 596 -17.52 4.27 2.78
N PRO A 597 -18.79 3.97 3.11
CA PRO A 597 -19.32 2.62 3.02
C PRO A 597 -19.19 2.04 1.59
N SER A 598 -19.00 2.88 0.57
CA SER A 598 -18.71 2.46 -0.82
C SER A 598 -17.22 2.17 -1.13
N HIS A 599 -16.28 2.59 -0.26
CA HIS A 599 -14.84 2.31 -0.36
C HIS A 599 -14.50 0.91 0.17
N LYS A 600 -13.54 0.26 -0.51
CA LYS A 600 -13.24 -1.18 -0.34
C LYS A 600 -12.18 -1.51 0.69
N ASN A 601 -11.36 -0.53 1.08
CA ASN A 601 -10.43 -0.68 2.21
C ASN A 601 -11.23 -0.33 3.45
N LYS A 602 -11.35 -1.19 4.46
CA LYS A 602 -12.09 -0.86 5.70
C LYS A 602 -11.18 -0.53 6.88
N SER A 603 -9.87 -0.60 6.68
CA SER A 603 -8.89 -0.54 7.76
C SER A 603 -8.37 0.87 8.05
N ARG A 604 -8.65 1.84 7.18
CA ARG A 604 -8.17 3.21 7.39
C ARG A 604 -9.19 3.98 8.19
N VAL A 605 -8.67 4.86 9.02
CA VAL A 605 -9.45 5.80 9.81
C VAL A 605 -9.05 7.21 9.44
N TYR A 606 -9.96 8.16 9.54
CA TYR A 606 -9.80 9.48 8.96
C TYR A 606 -9.94 10.58 9.99
N PHE A 607 -9.07 11.58 9.89
CA PHE A 607 -9.19 12.80 10.67
C PHE A 607 -8.48 13.95 9.96
N GLY A 608 -9.26 14.95 9.54
CA GLY A 608 -8.81 16.09 8.76
C GLY A 608 -8.71 15.80 7.26
N GLN A 609 -8.48 16.86 6.48
CA GLN A 609 -8.47 16.85 5.03
C GLN A 609 -7.14 17.43 4.51
N ASN A 610 -6.51 16.74 3.55
CA ASN A 610 -5.31 17.22 2.88
C ASN A 610 -5.67 18.28 1.83
N LEU A 611 -4.93 19.38 1.82
CA LEU A 611 -5.16 20.49 0.90
C LEU A 611 -3.92 20.81 0.05
N VAL A 612 -4.18 21.43 -1.10
CA VAL A 612 -3.19 22.18 -1.89
C VAL A 612 -3.69 23.60 -2.13
N CYS A 613 -2.79 24.57 -2.27
CA CYS A 613 -3.14 25.97 -2.55
C CYS A 613 -2.89 26.28 -4.03
N LYS A 614 -3.93 26.64 -4.77
CA LYS A 614 -3.87 26.86 -6.23
C LYS A 614 -2.83 27.90 -6.62
N GLU A 615 -2.76 28.99 -5.87
CA GLU A 615 -1.84 30.09 -6.12
C GLU A 615 -0.38 29.68 -5.91
N SER A 616 -0.08 28.62 -5.15
CA SER A 616 1.30 28.13 -4.92
C SER A 616 2.03 27.69 -6.20
N LEU A 617 1.31 27.40 -7.28
CA LEU A 617 1.87 27.04 -8.59
C LEU A 617 2.31 28.26 -9.42
N SER A 618 1.80 29.45 -9.13
CA SER A 618 2.23 30.68 -9.79
C SER A 618 3.55 31.16 -9.17
N ALA A 619 4.51 31.63 -9.96
CA ALA A 619 5.73 32.25 -9.44
C ALA A 619 5.59 33.79 -9.29
N LYS A 620 4.46 34.37 -9.70
CA LYS A 620 4.32 35.82 -9.93
C LYS A 620 3.57 36.60 -8.85
N ASP A 621 2.82 35.92 -7.97
CA ASP A 621 1.95 36.61 -7.01
C ASP A 621 2.61 36.65 -5.63
N LYS A 622 2.90 37.87 -5.14
CA LYS A 622 3.37 38.12 -3.78
C LYS A 622 2.21 38.24 -2.77
N GLY A 623 2.55 38.12 -1.49
CA GLY A 623 1.63 38.30 -0.36
C GLY A 623 0.73 37.09 -0.16
N ARG A 624 1.27 35.87 -0.24
CA ARG A 624 0.51 34.62 -0.03
C ARG A 624 0.57 34.24 1.44
N ILE A 625 -0.17 34.98 2.25
CA ILE A 625 -0.20 34.78 3.70
C ILE A 625 -1.63 34.45 4.09
N ILE A 626 -1.80 33.49 4.99
CA ILE A 626 -3.03 33.37 5.78
C ILE A 626 -2.71 33.68 7.24
N LYS A 627 -3.72 34.14 7.96
CA LYS A 627 -3.64 34.56 9.36
C LYS A 627 -4.67 33.83 10.20
N VAL A 628 -4.40 33.75 11.49
CA VAL A 628 -5.44 33.46 12.47
C VAL A 628 -6.53 34.53 12.34
N ASP A 629 -7.78 34.11 12.55
CA ASP A 629 -9.01 34.87 12.36
C ASP A 629 -9.44 35.14 10.91
N ASP A 630 -8.69 34.67 9.91
CA ASP A 630 -9.15 34.75 8.51
C ASP A 630 -10.44 33.92 8.32
N PRO A 631 -11.48 34.47 7.65
CA PRO A 631 -12.68 33.73 7.34
C PRO A 631 -12.41 32.67 6.28
N VAL A 632 -13.09 31.53 6.41
CA VAL A 632 -13.07 30.41 5.47
C VAL A 632 -14.40 30.35 4.75
N TYR A 633 -14.36 30.48 3.42
CA TYR A 633 -15.52 30.34 2.55
C TYR A 633 -15.46 29.01 1.82
N VAL A 634 -16.54 28.23 1.84
CA VAL A 634 -16.65 27.01 1.02
C VAL A 634 -17.28 27.39 -0.32
N LEU A 635 -16.50 27.26 -1.39
CA LEU A 635 -16.91 27.58 -2.76
C LEU A 635 -17.54 26.37 -3.45
N GLU A 636 -17.03 25.17 -3.13
CA GLU A 636 -17.52 23.91 -3.67
C GLU A 636 -17.39 22.81 -2.60
N SER A 637 -18.38 21.94 -2.51
CA SER A 637 -18.35 20.77 -1.63
C SER A 637 -18.42 19.47 -2.44
N TYR A 638 -17.78 18.42 -1.93
CA TYR A 638 -18.09 17.06 -2.33
C TYR A 638 -19.53 16.73 -1.94
N PRO A 639 -20.32 16.05 -2.80
CA PRO A 639 -21.70 15.71 -2.46
C PRO A 639 -21.82 14.71 -1.31
N SER A 640 -20.75 13.92 -1.06
CA SER A 640 -20.65 12.99 0.06
C SER A 640 -19.19 12.71 0.42
N SER A 641 -18.94 12.17 1.61
CA SER A 641 -17.61 11.71 2.02
C SER A 641 -17.11 10.57 1.14
N ASP A 642 -18.03 9.80 0.56
CA ASP A 642 -17.77 8.81 -0.48
C ASP A 642 -17.20 9.43 -1.76
N GLU A 643 -17.42 10.70 -2.06
CA GLU A 643 -16.89 11.34 -3.27
C GLU A 643 -15.58 12.08 -3.04
N VAL A 644 -15.16 12.22 -1.78
CA VAL A 644 -13.87 12.80 -1.42
C VAL A 644 -12.77 11.79 -1.77
N PRO A 645 -11.72 12.16 -2.51
CA PRO A 645 -10.61 11.26 -2.78
C PRO A 645 -9.94 10.81 -1.46
N ALA A 646 -9.39 9.60 -1.42
CA ALA A 646 -8.83 9.02 -0.20
C ALA A 646 -7.83 7.88 -0.41
#